data_AF-A0A1I3ECM2-F1
#
_entry.id   AF-A0A1I3ECM2-F1
#
_cell.length_a   1.000
_cell.length_b   1.000
_cell.length_c   1.000
_cell.angle_alpha   90.00
_cell.angle_beta   90.00
_cell.angle_gamma   90.00
#
_symmetry.space_group_name_H-M   'P 1'
#
loop_
_entity.id
_entity.type
_entity.pdbx_description
1 polymer ?
#
loop_
_entity_poly.entity_id
_entity_poly.type
_entity_poly.pdbx_seq_one_letter_code
_entity_poly.pdbx_strand_id
1 'polypeptide(L)'
;MTTAPRRVAVVGSGIAGLTAAYVAAKTAHVTLFETDDRLGGHADTHRVPETSARGVRELAIDTGFIVHNERTYPVLLRMFAELGVQTQPSEMSMSIRDDQTGLEWAGALGRKGVIPTAGHLANPRYLRMLTEIPRFHRRAKALLAAAESGAGADADTTLRVFLDEGGFTPYFTRHFMEPLVAAVWSCDPEVSLDYPARYLFSFLQHHGMLTIFGSPQWRTVTGGSHSYVDRVAAALPDIRLGAKVTSVLETPDGVEVTDGNGEVTTFDAIVIAAHPGQALTMLAEPTELQRELLSAMPYAPNTAILHTDTSLLPETANTWASWNFRRPTAGQGADGGDGVLVTYDLTRLQRLDTDVHYLVTLGGEHLIDPATVIDRMEYEHPLYNPTSVAAQARLPEIDTDRVAFAGAYHGWGFHEDGARSGLAAVERLGLTWPDQGERADRTPVPALPAGGQVYETTISHTRRAPFVRSFEHASHTWLVDLDALPDHGILGRFEARDHLGSPERSLRANIEDFLAEHGVTLGGNGGGGRILMAANARAFGYCFNPISVFWCWDSQGERVATVVEVHNTYGDRHAYLVQPDANGRATTDKAMYVSPFHGTDGRYDLAVPVPGRSLAIAVTLHSDDGAVFSAALKGRRSNRPAWRAAPAVLRHSALIRAHGIWLWLRRLPIRPRPHHHQEGVSR
;
A
#
# COMPACT_ATOMS: atom_id res chain seq x y z
N MET A 1 21.14 1.87 -39.11
CA MET A 1 22.23 2.05 -38.14
C MET A 1 21.63 1.77 -36.77
N THR A 2 21.99 0.66 -36.14
CA THR A 2 21.63 0.38 -34.74
C THR A 2 22.46 1.33 -33.88
N THR A 3 21.85 2.38 -33.33
CA THR A 3 22.48 3.25 -32.33
C THR A 3 22.95 2.39 -31.16
N ALA A 4 24.19 2.57 -30.71
CA ALA A 4 24.71 1.87 -29.54
C ALA A 4 23.77 2.12 -28.34
N PRO A 5 23.54 1.12 -27.47
CA PRO A 5 22.70 1.31 -26.29
C PRO A 5 23.28 2.41 -25.40
N ARG A 6 22.41 3.31 -24.94
CA ARG A 6 22.77 4.42 -24.05
C ARG A 6 23.47 3.89 -22.80
N ARG A 7 24.54 4.53 -22.36
CA ARG A 7 25.31 4.20 -21.15
C ARG A 7 24.89 5.10 -20.00
N VAL A 8 24.45 4.51 -18.90
CA VAL A 8 23.92 5.24 -17.73
C VAL A 8 24.68 4.81 -16.48
N ALA A 9 25.19 5.79 -15.73
CA ALA A 9 25.73 5.54 -14.40
C ALA A 9 24.63 5.69 -13.34
N VAL A 10 24.65 4.84 -12.32
CA VAL A 10 23.84 5.00 -11.11
C VAL A 10 24.78 5.00 -9.92
N VAL A 11 24.72 6.02 -9.08
CA VAL A 11 25.62 6.19 -7.93
C VAL A 11 24.85 6.00 -6.63
N GLY A 12 25.23 4.99 -5.85
CA GLY A 12 24.55 4.56 -4.63
C GLY A 12 23.59 3.39 -4.90
N SER A 13 23.65 2.36 -4.07
CA SER A 13 22.84 1.14 -4.19
C SER A 13 21.77 0.98 -3.10
N GLY A 14 21.37 2.10 -2.47
CA GLY A 14 20.11 2.15 -1.73
C GLY A 14 18.92 1.85 -2.64
N ILE A 15 17.71 1.72 -2.07
CA ILE A 15 16.50 1.37 -2.85
C ILE A 15 16.26 2.29 -4.06
N ALA A 16 16.59 3.58 -3.97
CA ALA A 16 16.47 4.51 -5.08
C ALA A 16 17.39 4.12 -6.24
N GLY A 17 18.66 3.86 -5.95
CA GLY A 17 19.64 3.44 -6.95
C GLY A 17 19.38 2.05 -7.49
N LEU A 18 18.99 1.09 -6.66
CA LEU A 18 18.58 -0.25 -7.11
C LEU A 18 17.36 -0.17 -8.06
N THR A 19 16.38 0.68 -7.75
CA THR A 19 15.21 0.85 -8.61
C THR A 19 15.60 1.52 -9.93
N ALA A 20 16.39 2.60 -9.86
CA ALA A 20 16.91 3.28 -11.06
C ALA A 20 17.72 2.32 -11.93
N ALA A 21 18.67 1.57 -11.36
CA ALA A 21 19.50 0.63 -12.09
C ALA A 21 18.67 -0.51 -12.70
N TYR A 22 17.76 -1.11 -11.94
CA TYR A 22 16.89 -2.20 -12.42
C TYR A 22 16.02 -1.77 -13.61
N VAL A 23 15.47 -0.55 -13.56
CA VAL A 23 14.64 0.01 -14.63
C VAL A 23 15.47 0.43 -15.82
N ALA A 24 16.56 1.16 -15.62
CA ALA A 24 17.44 1.60 -16.69
C ALA A 24 18.05 0.42 -17.46
N ALA A 25 18.36 -0.70 -16.78
CA ALA A 25 18.90 -1.90 -17.41
C ALA A 25 17.95 -2.57 -18.42
N LYS A 26 16.66 -2.18 -18.46
CA LYS A 26 15.70 -2.68 -19.48
C LYS A 26 15.99 -2.13 -20.88
N THR A 27 16.55 -0.93 -20.99
CA THR A 27 16.71 -0.21 -22.27
C THR A 27 18.10 0.42 -22.46
N ALA A 28 18.96 0.42 -21.44
CA ALA A 28 20.28 1.02 -21.43
C ALA A 28 21.34 0.08 -20.82
N HIS A 29 22.62 0.35 -21.11
CA HIS A 29 23.74 -0.27 -20.42
C HIS A 29 24.01 0.48 -19.11
N VAL A 30 23.80 -0.17 -17.98
CA VAL A 30 23.90 0.44 -16.66
C VAL A 30 25.16 0.00 -15.94
N THR A 31 25.87 0.96 -15.35
CA THR A 31 26.91 0.69 -14.34
C THR A 31 26.45 1.25 -13.00
N LEU A 32 26.30 0.37 -12.00
CA LEU A 32 25.95 0.75 -10.63
C LEU A 32 27.22 0.88 -9.78
N PHE A 33 27.47 2.06 -9.22
CA PHE A 33 28.57 2.34 -8.30
C PHE A 33 28.06 2.32 -6.86
N GLU A 34 28.79 1.63 -5.98
CA GLU A 34 28.53 1.58 -4.55
C GLU A 34 29.84 1.75 -3.78
N THR A 35 29.83 2.61 -2.75
CA THR A 35 31.00 2.87 -1.91
C THR A 35 31.27 1.75 -0.93
N ASP A 36 30.24 1.04 -0.48
CA ASP A 36 30.35 -0.09 0.44
C ASP A 36 30.71 -1.39 -0.30
N ASP A 37 31.09 -2.42 0.46
CA ASP A 37 31.35 -3.77 -0.04
C ASP A 37 30.05 -4.61 -0.20
N ARG A 38 28.89 -4.01 0.09
CA ARG A 38 27.57 -4.61 -0.08
C ARG A 38 26.60 -3.68 -0.79
N LEU A 39 25.60 -4.27 -1.44
CA LEU A 39 24.46 -3.52 -1.96
C LEU A 39 23.38 -3.32 -0.90
N GLY A 40 22.47 -2.37 -1.15
CA GLY A 40 21.19 -2.25 -0.44
C GLY A 40 21.03 -1.01 0.43
N GLY A 41 22.14 -0.37 0.85
CA GLY A 41 22.09 0.72 1.84
C GLY A 41 21.25 0.31 3.06
N HIS A 42 20.23 1.08 3.43
CA HIS A 42 19.31 0.74 4.53
C HIS A 42 18.54 -0.59 4.36
N ALA A 43 18.52 -1.23 3.20
CA ALA A 43 18.15 -2.66 3.13
C ALA A 43 19.33 -3.48 3.65
N ASP A 44 19.31 -3.75 4.95
CA ASP A 44 20.41 -4.32 5.72
C ASP A 44 19.94 -5.57 6.47
N THR A 45 20.46 -6.73 6.10
CA THR A 45 20.10 -8.03 6.69
C THR A 45 21.31 -8.65 7.38
N HIS A 46 21.21 -8.89 8.68
CA HIS A 46 22.25 -9.56 9.47
C HIS A 46 22.02 -11.06 9.53
N ARG A 47 23.09 -11.83 9.34
CA ARG A 47 23.10 -13.29 9.48
C ARG A 47 23.47 -13.65 10.91
N VAL A 48 22.49 -14.07 11.70
CA VAL A 48 22.68 -14.35 13.12
C VAL A 48 22.57 -15.86 13.38
N PRO A 49 23.65 -16.53 13.82
CA PRO A 49 23.58 -17.93 14.18
C PRO A 49 22.79 -18.09 15.48
N GLU A 50 21.82 -18.97 15.47
CA GLU A 50 21.01 -19.33 16.63
C GLU A 50 21.17 -20.81 16.94
N THR A 51 21.49 -21.10 18.20
CA THR A 51 21.52 -22.47 18.72
C THR A 51 20.23 -22.74 19.49
N SER A 52 19.45 -23.71 19.02
CA SER A 52 18.21 -24.14 19.66
C SER A 52 18.21 -25.64 19.95
N ALA A 53 17.20 -26.12 20.66
CA ALA A 53 16.97 -27.56 20.84
C ALA A 53 16.77 -28.33 19.52
N ARG A 54 16.48 -27.64 18.41
CA ARG A 54 16.32 -28.20 17.06
C ARG A 54 17.62 -28.19 16.25
N GLY A 55 18.73 -27.75 16.83
CA GLY A 55 20.04 -27.60 16.18
C GLY A 55 20.43 -26.13 15.99
N VAL A 56 21.53 -25.94 15.25
CA VAL A 56 22.02 -24.62 14.85
C VAL A 56 21.35 -24.22 13.54
N ARG A 57 20.81 -23.00 13.48
CA ARG A 57 20.30 -22.39 12.25
C ARG A 57 20.81 -20.95 12.13
N GLU A 58 20.76 -20.41 10.93
CA GLU A 58 21.07 -19.00 10.67
C GLU A 58 19.75 -18.24 10.45
N LEU A 59 19.57 -17.16 11.20
CA LEU A 59 18.46 -16.22 11.03
C LEU A 59 18.93 -15.05 10.15
N ALA A 60 18.07 -14.62 9.25
CA ALA A 60 18.24 -13.40 8.47
C ALA A 60 17.38 -12.30 9.11
N ILE A 61 18.02 -11.29 9.70
CA ILE A 61 17.36 -10.28 10.51
C ILE A 61 17.59 -8.89 9.89
N ASP A 62 16.53 -8.28 9.38
CA ASP A 62 16.56 -6.91 8.87
C ASP A 62 16.62 -5.87 10.00
N THR A 63 17.45 -4.85 9.86
CA THR A 63 17.65 -3.80 10.89
C THR A 63 17.35 -2.39 10.38
N GLY A 64 17.43 -2.16 9.06
CA GLY A 64 17.01 -0.91 8.42
C GLY A 64 15.61 -1.01 7.81
N PHE A 65 15.50 -1.46 6.56
CA PHE A 65 14.21 -1.68 5.90
C PHE A 65 13.57 -3.00 6.36
N ILE A 66 12.54 -2.90 7.20
CA ILE A 66 11.91 -4.08 7.83
C ILE A 66 10.51 -4.36 7.27
N VAL A 67 9.70 -3.32 7.00
CA VAL A 67 8.27 -3.48 6.69
C VAL A 67 7.78 -2.64 5.51
N HIS A 68 6.74 -3.15 4.83
CA HIS A 68 6.00 -2.46 3.78
C HIS A 68 4.50 -2.81 3.85
N ASN A 69 3.67 -2.21 3.00
CA ASN A 69 2.25 -2.59 2.86
C ASN A 69 1.72 -2.38 1.44
N GLU A 70 0.58 -3.01 1.13
CA GLU A 70 -0.03 -3.00 -0.22
C GLU A 70 -0.62 -1.65 -0.65
N ARG A 71 -0.81 -0.71 0.28
CA ARG A 71 -1.43 0.59 -0.01
C ARG A 71 -0.40 1.64 -0.37
N THR A 72 0.72 1.68 0.36
CA THR A 72 1.68 2.80 0.31
C THR A 72 3.01 2.43 -0.33
N TYR A 73 3.16 1.23 -0.92
CA TYR A 73 4.40 0.76 -1.56
C TYR A 73 4.20 0.21 -3.00
N PRO A 74 3.47 0.90 -3.90
CA PRO A 74 3.16 0.36 -5.24
C PRO A 74 4.38 0.09 -6.12
N VAL A 75 5.39 0.98 -6.14
CA VAL A 75 6.59 0.84 -6.98
C VAL A 75 7.44 -0.32 -6.49
N LEU A 76 7.68 -0.40 -5.18
CA LEU A 76 8.38 -1.53 -4.57
C LEU A 76 7.66 -2.85 -4.85
N LEU A 77 6.33 -2.88 -4.74
CA LEU A 77 5.55 -4.10 -4.98
C LEU A 77 5.54 -4.52 -6.44
N ARG A 78 5.57 -3.58 -7.39
CA ARG A 78 5.79 -3.90 -8.81
C ARG A 78 7.14 -4.59 -8.99
N MET A 79 8.21 -4.04 -8.42
CA MET A 79 9.55 -4.66 -8.48
C MET A 79 9.56 -6.06 -7.84
N PHE A 80 8.96 -6.21 -6.65
CA PHE A 80 8.85 -7.50 -5.97
C PHE A 80 8.08 -8.54 -6.79
N ALA A 81 7.00 -8.13 -7.47
CA ALA A 81 6.24 -9.01 -8.34
C ALA A 81 7.07 -9.50 -9.53
N GLU A 82 7.81 -8.61 -10.20
CA GLU A 82 8.68 -8.98 -11.32
C GLU A 82 9.85 -9.89 -10.90
N LEU A 83 10.42 -9.65 -9.71
CA LEU A 83 11.53 -10.43 -9.17
C LEU A 83 11.11 -11.71 -8.42
N GLY A 84 9.80 -11.91 -8.22
CA GLY A 84 9.27 -13.05 -7.46
C GLY A 84 9.60 -13.01 -5.97
N VAL A 85 9.80 -11.82 -5.39
CA VAL A 85 10.12 -11.63 -3.96
C VAL A 85 8.89 -11.97 -3.10
N GLN A 86 9.09 -12.85 -2.13
CA GLN A 86 8.02 -13.27 -1.22
C GLN A 86 7.98 -12.40 0.04
N THR A 87 6.78 -12.18 0.55
CA THR A 87 6.54 -11.35 1.73
C THR A 87 5.51 -12.00 2.63
N GLN A 88 5.53 -11.68 3.93
CA GLN A 88 4.63 -12.26 4.94
C GLN A 88 4.03 -11.18 5.85
N PRO A 89 2.88 -11.43 6.51
CA PRO A 89 2.25 -10.45 7.40
C PRO A 89 3.14 -10.09 8.61
N SER A 90 3.26 -8.79 8.88
CA SER A 90 4.00 -8.22 10.00
C SER A 90 3.06 -7.62 11.05
N GLU A 91 3.53 -7.54 12.29
CA GLU A 91 2.87 -6.88 13.41
C GLU A 91 3.52 -5.50 13.63
N MET A 92 2.75 -4.43 13.78
CA MET A 92 3.25 -3.03 13.82
C MET A 92 2.67 -2.23 14.99
N SER A 93 2.55 -2.87 16.15
CA SER A 93 2.14 -2.21 17.38
C SER A 93 3.25 -1.29 17.90
N MET A 94 2.82 -0.25 18.61
CA MET A 94 3.71 0.68 19.30
C MET A 94 3.34 0.76 20.79
N SER A 95 4.36 0.79 21.64
CA SER A 95 4.26 1.03 23.07
C SER A 95 5.02 2.30 23.45
N ILE A 96 4.57 2.90 24.54
CA ILE A 96 5.14 4.12 25.11
C ILE A 96 5.39 3.86 26.58
N ARG A 97 6.64 4.04 27.01
CA ARG A 97 7.10 3.98 28.40
C ARG A 97 7.71 5.33 28.79
N ASP A 98 7.28 5.90 29.91
CA ASP A 98 7.86 7.11 30.48
C ASP A 98 8.31 6.81 31.92
N ASP A 99 9.62 6.71 32.12
CA ASP A 99 10.24 6.31 33.39
C ASP A 99 9.99 7.35 34.50
N GLN A 100 9.85 8.62 34.14
CA GLN A 100 9.62 9.69 35.11
C GLN A 100 8.20 9.63 35.70
N THR A 101 7.21 9.26 34.88
CA THR A 101 5.80 9.19 35.31
C THR A 101 5.34 7.78 35.68
N GLY A 102 6.10 6.75 35.31
CA GLY A 102 5.72 5.35 35.42
C GLY A 102 4.60 4.93 34.44
N LEU A 103 4.35 5.73 33.40
CA LEU A 103 3.31 5.42 32.41
C LEU A 103 3.84 4.38 31.42
N GLU A 104 3.05 3.32 31.19
CA GLU A 104 3.27 2.35 30.11
C GLU A 104 1.95 2.06 29.40
N TRP A 105 1.88 2.19 28.07
CA TRP A 105 0.69 1.80 27.33
C TRP A 105 0.99 1.49 25.86
N ALA A 106 0.13 0.69 25.24
CA ALA A 106 0.21 0.30 23.83
C ALA A 106 -1.19 0.31 23.18
N GLY A 107 -1.43 1.28 22.29
CA GLY A 107 -2.76 1.51 21.72
C GLY A 107 -3.31 0.36 20.87
N ALA A 108 -2.43 -0.31 20.11
CA ALA A 108 -2.80 -1.35 19.15
C ALA A 108 -3.00 -2.75 19.76
N LEU A 109 -2.63 -2.96 21.04
CA LEU A 109 -2.73 -4.26 21.72
C LEU A 109 -4.08 -4.44 22.45
N GLY A 110 -5.09 -3.67 22.07
CA GLY A 110 -6.44 -3.73 22.61
C GLY A 110 -6.51 -3.33 24.09
N ARG A 111 -7.53 -3.83 24.81
CA ARG A 111 -7.83 -3.40 26.18
C ARG A 111 -6.66 -3.59 27.15
N LYS A 112 -5.90 -4.68 27.00
CA LYS A 112 -4.76 -4.99 27.87
C LYS A 112 -3.54 -4.10 27.58
N GLY A 113 -3.40 -3.58 26.37
CA GLY A 113 -2.36 -2.61 26.03
C GLY A 113 -2.71 -1.18 26.44
N VAL A 114 -3.98 -0.78 26.28
CA VAL A 114 -4.44 0.56 26.66
C VAL A 114 -4.58 0.71 28.18
N ILE A 115 -5.01 -0.33 28.89
CA ILE A 115 -5.15 -0.30 30.35
C ILE A 115 -4.37 -1.51 30.90
N PRO A 116 -3.04 -1.44 30.96
CA PRO A 116 -2.23 -2.58 31.37
C PRO A 116 -2.34 -2.87 32.86
N THR A 117 -2.60 -1.83 33.68
CA THR A 117 -2.76 -1.96 35.14
C THR A 117 -3.97 -1.15 35.62
N ALA A 118 -4.54 -1.53 36.78
CA ALA A 118 -5.68 -0.81 37.37
C ALA A 118 -5.37 0.66 37.68
N GLY A 119 -4.09 1.00 37.95
CA GLY A 119 -3.65 2.38 38.20
C GLY A 119 -3.91 3.34 37.04
N HIS A 120 -3.98 2.84 35.80
CA HIS A 120 -4.30 3.65 34.63
C HIS A 120 -5.72 4.24 34.69
N LEU A 121 -6.68 3.50 35.24
CA LEU A 121 -8.05 3.98 35.44
C LEU A 121 -8.16 5.04 36.55
N ALA A 122 -7.19 5.09 37.45
CA ALA A 122 -7.12 6.09 38.51
C ALA A 122 -6.38 7.37 38.07
N ASN A 123 -5.77 7.40 36.88
CA ASN A 123 -5.02 8.56 36.38
C ASN A 123 -5.92 9.45 35.49
N PRO A 124 -6.47 10.57 36.02
CA PRO A 124 -7.38 11.43 35.26
C PRO A 124 -6.72 12.13 34.08
N ARG A 125 -5.40 12.37 34.13
CA ARG A 125 -4.64 12.98 33.03
C ARG A 125 -4.53 12.00 31.86
N TYR A 126 -4.25 10.73 32.16
CA TYR A 126 -4.23 9.66 31.17
C TYR A 126 -5.59 9.45 30.51
N LEU A 127 -6.67 9.37 31.29
CA LEU A 127 -8.02 9.22 30.74
C LEU A 127 -8.42 10.42 29.87
N ARG A 128 -8.04 11.65 30.27
CA ARG A 128 -8.24 12.85 29.45
C ARG A 128 -7.50 12.74 28.12
N MET A 129 -6.22 12.34 28.12
CA MET A 129 -5.44 12.14 26.90
C MET A 129 -6.13 11.20 25.92
N LEU A 130 -6.69 10.08 26.39
CA LEU A 130 -7.41 9.15 25.52
C LEU A 130 -8.62 9.80 24.83
N THR A 131 -9.30 10.76 25.46
CA THR A 131 -10.38 11.54 24.83
C THR A 131 -9.87 12.59 23.85
N GLU A 132 -8.61 13.02 23.97
CA GLU A 132 -7.99 13.98 23.06
C GLU A 132 -7.57 13.34 21.73
N ILE A 133 -7.27 12.03 21.68
CA ILE A 133 -6.86 11.32 20.45
C ILE A 133 -7.91 11.42 19.32
N PRO A 134 -9.21 11.12 19.52
CA PRO A 134 -10.20 11.30 18.45
C PRO A 134 -10.38 12.77 18.04
N ARG A 135 -10.20 13.71 18.99
CA ARG A 135 -10.24 15.15 18.71
C ARG A 135 -9.08 15.57 17.82
N PHE A 136 -7.87 15.07 18.09
CA PHE A 136 -6.69 15.23 17.27
C PHE A 136 -6.92 14.72 15.85
N HIS A 137 -7.36 13.47 15.68
CA HIS A 137 -7.64 12.90 14.35
C HIS A 137 -8.62 13.75 13.54
N ARG A 138 -9.68 14.28 14.16
CA ARG A 138 -10.65 15.15 13.50
C ARG A 138 -10.07 16.49 13.09
N ARG A 139 -9.29 17.15 13.97
CA ARG A 139 -8.63 18.43 13.63
C ARG A 139 -7.57 18.25 12.54
N ALA A 140 -6.76 17.19 12.62
CA ALA A 140 -5.75 16.88 11.61
C ALA A 140 -6.38 16.69 10.23
N LYS A 141 -7.47 15.92 10.13
CA LYS A 141 -8.22 15.76 8.86
C LYS A 141 -8.84 17.05 8.36
N ALA A 142 -9.32 17.92 9.26
CA ALA A 142 -9.87 19.22 8.87
C ALA A 142 -8.79 20.15 8.29
N LEU A 143 -7.58 20.14 8.87
CA LEU A 143 -6.43 20.88 8.33
C LEU A 143 -6.07 20.41 6.91
N LEU A 144 -6.04 19.09 6.69
CA LEU A 144 -5.77 18.52 5.36
C LEU A 144 -6.87 18.90 4.34
N ALA A 145 -8.13 18.80 4.72
CA ALA A 145 -9.25 19.18 3.84
C ALA A 145 -9.25 20.68 3.49
N ALA A 146 -8.88 21.56 4.44
CA ALA A 146 -8.79 23.00 4.19
C ALA A 146 -7.66 23.35 3.21
N ALA A 147 -6.53 22.63 3.30
CA ALA A 147 -5.40 22.79 2.39
C ALA A 147 -5.75 22.34 0.96
N GLU A 148 -6.50 21.24 0.80
CA GLU A 148 -7.00 20.77 -0.49
C GLU A 148 -7.98 21.76 -1.14
N SER A 149 -8.80 22.46 -0.35
CA SER A 149 -9.75 23.45 -0.86
C SER A 149 -9.14 24.84 -1.16
N GLY A 150 -7.81 25.00 -1.05
CA GLY A 150 -7.14 26.29 -1.26
C GLY A 150 -7.47 27.36 -0.20
N ALA A 151 -8.07 26.96 0.92
CA ALA A 151 -8.56 27.86 1.95
C ALA A 151 -7.49 28.07 3.03
N GLY A 152 -6.53 28.96 2.77
CA GLY A 152 -5.72 29.64 3.80
C GLY A 152 -4.96 28.77 4.81
N ALA A 153 -4.73 27.49 4.54
CA ALA A 153 -3.89 26.66 5.39
C ALA A 153 -2.43 27.07 5.19
N ASP A 154 -1.86 27.73 6.18
CA ASP A 154 -0.46 28.10 6.20
C ASP A 154 0.40 26.82 6.14
N ALA A 155 1.17 26.67 5.07
CA ALA A 155 2.03 25.51 4.83
C ALA A 155 3.12 25.37 5.91
N ASP A 156 3.41 26.46 6.62
CA ASP A 156 4.50 26.55 7.59
C ASP A 156 4.03 26.36 9.04
N THR A 157 2.73 26.08 9.28
CA THR A 157 2.24 25.77 10.62
C THR A 157 2.94 24.54 11.19
N THR A 158 3.70 24.71 12.27
CA THR A 158 4.38 23.60 12.95
C THR A 158 3.39 22.79 13.79
N LEU A 159 3.77 21.55 14.12
CA LEU A 159 2.99 20.70 15.00
C LEU A 159 2.73 21.38 16.36
N ARG A 160 3.73 22.10 16.90
CA ARG A 160 3.61 22.89 18.13
C ARG A 160 2.44 23.88 18.07
N VAL A 161 2.43 24.74 17.05
CA VAL A 161 1.38 25.76 16.87
C VAL A 161 0.01 25.09 16.72
N PHE A 162 -0.07 24.02 15.93
CA PHE A 162 -1.32 23.27 15.77
C PHE A 162 -1.87 22.69 17.08
N LEU A 163 -0.98 22.18 17.94
CA LEU A 163 -1.38 21.60 19.23
C LEU A 163 -1.83 22.69 20.22
N ASP A 164 -1.13 23.83 20.25
CA ASP A 164 -1.45 24.96 21.10
C ASP A 164 -2.82 25.58 20.72
N GLU A 165 -3.03 25.86 19.43
CA GLU A 165 -4.32 26.36 18.91
C GLU A 165 -5.46 25.35 19.07
N GLY A 166 -5.13 24.05 19.09
CA GLY A 166 -6.07 22.98 19.35
C GLY A 166 -6.44 22.80 20.83
N GLY A 167 -5.74 23.49 21.74
CA GLY A 167 -5.91 23.36 23.18
C GLY A 167 -5.63 21.94 23.67
N PHE A 168 -4.61 21.29 23.14
CA PHE A 168 -4.14 19.98 23.60
C PHE A 168 -3.33 20.12 24.88
N THR A 169 -3.47 19.17 25.80
CA THR A 169 -2.75 19.24 27.07
C THR A 169 -1.25 18.94 26.89
N PRO A 170 -0.38 19.50 27.75
CA PRO A 170 1.02 19.09 27.80
C PRO A 170 1.19 17.57 28.03
N TYR A 171 0.24 16.96 28.74
CA TYR A 171 0.23 15.52 28.97
C TYR A 171 -0.01 14.73 27.67
N PHE A 172 -0.91 15.19 26.80
CA PHE A 172 -1.15 14.62 25.47
C PHE A 172 0.06 14.81 24.55
N THR A 173 0.65 16.01 24.54
CA THR A 173 1.85 16.28 23.73
C THR A 173 2.98 15.32 24.10
N ARG A 174 3.31 15.23 25.39
CA ARG A 174 4.41 14.40 25.92
C ARG A 174 4.24 12.90 25.73
N HIS A 175 3.04 12.37 25.96
CA HIS A 175 2.80 10.92 26.05
C HIS A 175 2.08 10.32 24.84
N PHE A 176 1.75 11.14 23.84
CA PHE A 176 1.15 10.66 22.59
C PHE A 176 1.82 11.27 21.35
N MET A 177 1.92 12.61 21.26
CA MET A 177 2.43 13.24 20.04
C MET A 177 3.94 13.14 19.87
N GLU A 178 4.72 13.50 20.89
CA GLU A 178 6.18 13.40 20.84
C GLU A 178 6.64 11.95 20.57
N PRO A 179 6.16 10.91 21.30
CA PRO A 179 6.55 9.52 21.02
C PRO A 179 6.16 9.07 19.61
N LEU A 180 4.98 9.48 19.13
CA LEU A 180 4.51 9.10 17.79
C LEU A 180 5.43 9.65 16.70
N VAL A 181 5.83 10.92 16.79
CA VAL A 181 6.69 11.54 15.76
C VAL A 181 8.13 11.06 15.92
N ALA A 182 8.66 11.05 17.15
CA ALA A 182 10.02 10.60 17.43
C ALA A 182 10.25 9.15 16.98
N ALA A 183 9.30 8.24 17.23
CA ALA A 183 9.45 6.85 16.81
C ALA A 183 9.36 6.66 15.30
N VAL A 184 8.55 7.46 14.59
CA VAL A 184 8.37 7.35 13.12
C VAL A 184 9.57 7.89 12.35
N TRP A 185 10.18 8.98 12.80
CA TRP A 185 11.31 9.62 12.12
C TRP A 185 12.66 9.46 12.83
N SER A 186 12.71 8.67 13.90
CA SER A 186 13.92 8.43 14.70
C SER A 186 14.64 9.73 15.06
N CYS A 187 13.87 10.74 15.46
CA CYS A 187 14.37 12.08 15.76
C CYS A 187 14.12 12.46 17.23
N ASP A 188 14.92 13.41 17.72
CA ASP A 188 14.78 13.95 19.06
C ASP A 188 13.33 14.43 19.31
N PRO A 189 12.67 14.00 20.40
CA PRO A 189 11.34 14.46 20.78
C PRO A 189 11.16 15.98 20.79
N GLU A 190 12.20 16.76 21.13
CA GLU A 190 12.12 18.23 21.14
C GLU A 190 12.01 18.81 19.73
N VAL A 191 12.71 18.23 18.75
CA VAL A 191 12.68 18.61 17.33
C VAL A 191 11.38 18.15 16.66
N SER A 192 10.76 17.09 17.18
CA SER A 192 9.54 16.49 16.63
C SER A 192 8.35 17.47 16.52
N LEU A 193 8.32 18.50 17.37
CA LEU A 193 7.24 19.49 17.42
C LEU A 193 7.38 20.61 16.37
N ASP A 194 8.56 20.74 15.76
CA ASP A 194 8.85 21.77 14.76
C ASP A 194 8.54 21.28 13.32
N TYR A 195 8.11 20.02 13.18
CA TYR A 195 7.67 19.45 11.92
C TYR A 195 6.47 20.23 11.34
N PRO A 196 6.42 20.46 10.02
CA PRO A 196 5.24 21.05 9.38
C PRO A 196 4.02 20.13 9.57
N ALA A 197 2.97 20.65 10.22
CA ALA A 197 1.80 19.87 10.63
C ALA A 197 1.08 19.24 9.43
N ARG A 198 0.95 19.98 8.32
CA ARG A 198 0.35 19.47 7.08
C ARG A 198 1.13 18.29 6.52
N TYR A 199 2.46 18.38 6.49
CA TYR A 199 3.34 17.34 5.97
C TYR A 199 3.22 16.05 6.81
N LEU A 200 3.30 16.20 8.14
CA LEU A 200 3.11 15.13 9.11
C LEU A 200 1.73 14.47 8.98
N PHE A 201 0.65 15.26 8.92
CA PHE A 201 -0.70 14.69 8.87
C PHE A 201 -1.01 14.01 7.53
N SER A 202 -0.41 14.51 6.44
CA SER A 202 -0.50 13.84 5.14
C SER A 202 0.12 12.45 5.21
N PHE A 203 1.30 12.32 5.84
CA PHE A 203 1.92 11.03 6.13
C PHE A 203 1.01 10.14 6.97
N LEU A 204 0.50 10.64 8.11
CA LEU A 204 -0.34 9.85 9.01
C LEU A 204 -1.65 9.40 8.33
N GLN A 205 -2.25 10.22 7.45
CA GLN A 205 -3.43 9.84 6.68
C GLN A 205 -3.12 8.77 5.63
N HIS A 206 -2.00 8.95 4.92
CA HIS A 206 -1.54 8.03 3.89
C HIS A 206 -1.32 6.63 4.46
N HIS A 207 -0.72 6.55 5.65
CA HIS A 207 -0.39 5.30 6.35
C HIS A 207 -1.52 4.76 7.24
N GLY A 208 -2.70 5.40 7.26
CA GLY A 208 -3.85 4.93 8.04
C GLY A 208 -3.68 5.06 9.56
N MET A 209 -2.88 6.04 10.00
CA MET A 209 -2.58 6.38 11.39
C MET A 209 -3.47 7.51 11.94
N LEU A 210 -4.24 8.22 11.09
CA LEU A 210 -5.31 9.15 11.54
C LEU A 210 -6.68 8.47 11.74
N THR A 211 -6.69 7.16 11.97
CA THR A 211 -7.90 6.35 12.19
C THR A 211 -7.66 5.34 13.30
N ILE A 212 -8.71 5.01 14.06
CA ILE A 212 -8.63 4.00 15.13
C ILE A 212 -8.72 2.57 14.55
N PHE A 213 -9.35 2.42 13.40
CA PHE A 213 -9.53 1.15 12.69
C PHE A 213 -9.22 1.31 11.21
N GLY A 214 -8.91 0.21 10.52
CA GLY A 214 -8.70 0.21 9.06
C GLY A 214 -7.28 0.58 8.62
N SER A 215 -6.30 0.47 9.51
CA SER A 215 -4.88 0.57 9.14
C SER A 215 -4.50 -0.55 8.16
N PRO A 216 -3.59 -0.27 7.20
CA PRO A 216 -3.17 -1.27 6.24
C PRO A 216 -2.50 -2.47 6.93
N GLN A 217 -2.64 -3.65 6.33
CA GLN A 217 -1.89 -4.82 6.80
C GLN A 217 -0.42 -4.65 6.43
N TRP A 218 0.42 -4.53 7.44
CA TRP A 218 1.87 -4.50 7.26
C TRP A 218 2.42 -5.88 6.93
N ARG A 219 3.53 -5.88 6.19
CA ARG A 219 4.22 -7.04 5.66
C ARG A 219 5.73 -6.85 5.78
N THR A 220 6.48 -7.93 5.76
CA THR A 220 7.95 -7.97 5.78
C THR A 220 8.43 -8.96 4.72
N VAL A 221 9.66 -8.80 4.25
CA VAL A 221 10.24 -9.67 3.22
C VAL A 221 10.59 -11.02 3.84
N THR A 222 10.13 -12.11 3.24
CA THR A 222 10.42 -13.45 3.76
C THR A 222 11.88 -13.79 3.53
N GLY A 223 12.62 -14.05 4.62
CA GLY A 223 14.05 -14.36 4.57
C GLY A 223 14.96 -13.12 4.53
N GLY A 224 14.42 -11.92 4.76
CA GLY A 224 15.19 -10.68 4.84
C GLY A 224 15.24 -9.89 3.54
N SER A 225 15.45 -8.59 3.67
CA SER A 225 15.48 -7.60 2.59
C SER A 225 16.61 -7.84 1.57
N HIS A 226 17.74 -8.43 1.97
CA HIS A 226 18.81 -8.83 1.03
C HIS A 226 18.29 -9.68 -0.13
N SER A 227 17.22 -10.46 0.09
CA SER A 227 16.65 -11.32 -0.93
C SER A 227 16.17 -10.59 -2.18
N TYR A 228 15.64 -9.36 -2.07
CA TYR A 228 15.29 -8.57 -3.25
C TYR A 228 16.52 -7.86 -3.83
N VAL A 229 17.45 -7.43 -2.98
CA VAL A 229 18.70 -6.79 -3.38
C VAL A 229 19.50 -7.72 -4.28
N ASP A 230 19.69 -8.98 -3.87
CA ASP A 230 20.39 -10.02 -4.64
C ASP A 230 19.72 -10.28 -5.99
N ARG A 231 18.38 -10.24 -6.03
CA ARG A 231 17.61 -10.43 -7.27
C ARG A 231 17.72 -9.26 -8.23
N VAL A 232 17.78 -8.03 -7.71
CA VAL A 232 18.11 -6.85 -8.52
C VAL A 232 19.53 -6.99 -9.05
N ALA A 233 20.51 -7.29 -8.19
CA ALA A 233 21.91 -7.42 -8.56
C ALA A 233 22.11 -8.46 -9.68
N ALA A 234 21.44 -9.61 -9.59
CA ALA A 234 21.48 -10.64 -10.63
C ALA A 234 20.92 -10.20 -11.99
N ALA A 235 20.14 -9.12 -12.04
CA ALA A 235 19.59 -8.54 -13.26
C ALA A 235 20.44 -7.39 -13.84
N LEU A 236 21.50 -6.96 -13.15
CA LEU A 236 22.35 -5.86 -13.59
C LEU A 236 23.62 -6.36 -14.28
N PRO A 237 24.06 -5.71 -15.37
CA PRO A 237 25.21 -6.15 -16.15
C PRO A 237 26.56 -5.75 -15.56
N ASP A 238 26.64 -4.64 -14.82
CA ASP A 238 27.87 -4.07 -14.27
C ASP A 238 27.60 -3.42 -12.90
N ILE A 239 28.28 -3.95 -11.87
CA ILE A 239 28.19 -3.49 -10.49
C ILE A 239 29.62 -3.31 -9.96
N ARG A 240 29.91 -2.13 -9.41
CA ARG A 240 31.20 -1.76 -8.85
C ARG A 240 31.04 -1.48 -7.35
N LEU A 241 31.36 -2.47 -6.53
CA LEU A 241 31.41 -2.37 -5.07
C LEU A 241 32.75 -1.77 -4.61
N GLY A 242 32.78 -1.12 -3.45
CA GLY A 242 33.97 -0.43 -2.95
C GLY A 242 34.45 0.72 -3.84
N ALA A 243 33.61 1.17 -4.79
CA ALA A 243 33.94 2.14 -5.82
C ALA A 243 33.26 3.48 -5.51
N LYS A 244 33.82 4.21 -4.56
CA LYS A 244 33.34 5.54 -4.18
C LYS A 244 33.46 6.52 -5.36
N VAL A 245 32.34 7.11 -5.79
CA VAL A 245 32.38 8.22 -6.75
C VAL A 245 32.85 9.49 -6.03
N THR A 246 33.90 10.11 -6.56
CA THR A 246 34.54 11.30 -5.98
C THR A 246 34.24 12.57 -6.77
N SER A 247 33.92 12.45 -8.06
CA SER A 247 33.59 13.58 -8.92
C SER A 247 32.60 13.19 -10.02
N VAL A 248 31.64 14.09 -10.29
CA VAL A 248 30.66 14.04 -11.37
C VAL A 248 30.72 15.39 -12.08
N LEU A 249 31.11 15.38 -13.36
CA LEU A 249 31.19 16.56 -14.21
C LEU A 249 30.29 16.38 -15.43
N GLU A 250 29.28 17.24 -15.57
CA GLU A 250 28.47 17.30 -16.78
C GLU A 250 29.22 18.07 -17.88
N THR A 251 29.38 17.46 -19.05
CA THR A 251 30.11 18.02 -20.20
C THR A 251 29.19 18.12 -21.43
N PRO A 252 29.59 18.81 -22.51
CA PRO A 252 28.82 18.82 -23.75
C PRO A 252 28.59 17.43 -24.36
N ASP A 253 29.48 16.48 -24.09
CA ASP A 253 29.49 15.13 -24.69
C ASP A 253 28.89 14.05 -23.78
N GLY A 254 28.60 14.35 -22.51
CA GLY A 254 28.04 13.38 -21.56
C GLY A 254 28.25 13.78 -20.11
N VAL A 255 28.48 12.78 -19.25
CA VAL A 255 28.84 12.95 -17.84
C VAL A 255 30.11 12.15 -17.55
N GLU A 256 31.12 12.82 -17.04
CA GLU A 256 32.35 12.19 -16.57
C GLU A 256 32.22 11.84 -15.09
N VAL A 257 32.44 10.57 -14.76
CA VAL A 257 32.40 10.04 -13.39
C VAL A 257 33.80 9.60 -13.00
N THR A 258 34.33 10.17 -11.93
CA THR A 258 35.63 9.80 -11.35
C THR A 258 35.41 8.94 -10.11
N ASP A 259 36.00 7.75 -10.07
CA ASP A 259 35.94 6.86 -8.91
C ASP A 259 37.07 7.15 -7.89
N GLY A 260 37.09 6.39 -6.79
CA GLY A 260 38.05 6.55 -5.71
C GLY A 260 39.49 6.18 -6.08
N ASN A 261 39.68 5.48 -7.20
CA ASN A 261 40.99 5.14 -7.77
C ASN A 261 41.49 6.20 -8.76
N GLY A 262 40.67 7.21 -9.06
CA GLY A 262 40.95 8.23 -10.06
C GLY A 262 40.66 7.79 -11.49
N GLU A 263 39.96 6.66 -11.69
CA GLU A 263 39.50 6.24 -13.02
C GLU A 263 38.35 7.14 -13.45
N VAL A 264 38.47 7.74 -14.64
CA VAL A 264 37.42 8.57 -15.24
C VAL A 264 36.69 7.77 -16.31
N THR A 265 35.38 7.61 -16.15
CA THR A 265 34.51 6.96 -17.13
C THR A 265 33.41 7.92 -17.59
N THR A 266 33.25 8.07 -18.91
CA THR A 266 32.16 8.87 -19.50
C THR A 266 30.89 8.05 -19.73
N PHE A 267 29.74 8.61 -19.36
CA PHE A 267 28.39 8.09 -19.56
C PHE A 267 27.52 9.10 -20.30
N ASP A 268 26.41 8.66 -20.89
CA ASP A 268 25.45 9.57 -21.54
C ASP A 268 24.57 10.30 -20.52
N ALA A 269 24.34 9.67 -19.37
CA ALA A 269 23.59 10.24 -18.25
C ALA A 269 23.94 9.53 -16.92
N ILE A 270 23.54 10.14 -15.82
CA ILE A 270 23.76 9.67 -14.45
C ILE A 270 22.51 9.86 -13.60
N VAL A 271 22.24 8.87 -12.74
CA VAL A 271 21.35 9.03 -11.58
C VAL A 271 22.21 9.07 -10.32
N ILE A 272 22.13 10.16 -9.57
CA ILE A 272 22.78 10.31 -8.27
C ILE A 272 21.78 9.88 -7.20
N ALA A 273 21.91 8.65 -6.71
CA ALA A 273 21.05 8.02 -5.72
C ALA A 273 21.68 7.99 -4.30
N ALA A 274 22.29 9.11 -3.90
CA ALA A 274 23.01 9.29 -2.65
C ALA A 274 22.36 10.38 -1.77
N HIS A 275 22.72 10.46 -0.48
CA HIS A 275 22.19 11.53 0.39
C HIS A 275 22.56 12.93 -0.16
N PRO A 276 21.74 13.98 0.05
CA PRO A 276 21.95 15.30 -0.54
C PRO A 276 23.34 15.90 -0.29
N GLY A 277 23.89 15.74 0.92
CA GLY A 277 25.26 16.18 1.23
C GLY A 277 26.35 15.41 0.49
N GLN A 278 26.16 14.10 0.31
CA GLN A 278 27.05 13.25 -0.49
C GLN A 278 26.95 13.61 -1.97
N ALA A 279 25.73 13.80 -2.49
CA ALA A 279 25.47 14.24 -3.85
C ALA A 279 26.12 15.60 -4.13
N LEU A 280 26.03 16.56 -3.21
CA LEU A 280 26.65 17.86 -3.35
C LEU A 280 28.19 17.78 -3.37
N THR A 281 28.76 16.88 -2.57
CA THR A 281 30.22 16.69 -2.49
C THR A 281 30.81 16.08 -3.76
N MET A 282 30.05 15.24 -4.48
CA MET A 282 30.52 14.63 -5.73
C MET A 282 30.35 15.51 -6.96
N LEU A 283 29.50 16.55 -6.93
CA LEU A 283 29.37 17.47 -8.07
C LEU A 283 30.65 18.30 -8.23
N ALA A 284 31.29 18.25 -9.39
CA ALA A 284 32.48 19.03 -9.68
C ALA A 284 32.17 20.54 -9.77
N GLU A 285 31.05 20.88 -10.41
CA GLU A 285 30.61 22.26 -10.67
C GLU A 285 29.12 22.42 -10.31
N PRO A 286 28.73 22.32 -9.02
CA PRO A 286 27.32 22.42 -8.65
C PRO A 286 26.78 23.82 -8.96
N THR A 287 25.58 23.89 -9.54
CA THR A 287 24.87 25.16 -9.76
C THR A 287 24.48 25.82 -8.43
N GLU A 288 24.18 27.12 -8.45
CA GLU A 288 23.69 27.82 -7.25
C GLU A 288 22.43 27.15 -6.69
N LEU A 289 21.51 26.74 -7.56
CA LEU A 289 20.28 26.07 -7.15
C LEU A 289 20.55 24.66 -6.57
N GLN A 290 21.49 23.90 -7.15
CA GLN A 290 21.91 22.60 -6.59
C GLN A 290 22.50 22.78 -5.18
N ARG A 291 23.35 23.79 -4.97
CA ARG A 291 23.89 24.09 -3.63
C ARG A 291 22.78 24.47 -2.65
N GLU A 292 21.86 25.36 -3.06
CA GLU A 292 20.74 25.82 -2.24
C GLU A 292 19.87 24.65 -1.77
N LEU A 293 19.36 23.85 -2.72
CA LEU A 293 18.40 22.80 -2.40
C LEU A 293 19.05 21.64 -1.64
N LEU A 294 20.19 21.11 -2.10
CA LEU A 294 20.81 19.95 -1.48
C LEU A 294 21.33 20.24 -0.06
N SER A 295 21.79 21.47 0.21
CA SER A 295 22.25 21.86 1.56
C SER A 295 21.09 22.08 2.54
N ALA A 296 19.87 22.32 2.03
CA ALA A 296 18.68 22.54 2.84
C ALA A 296 18.05 21.26 3.40
N MET A 297 18.61 20.08 3.10
CA MET A 297 18.09 18.76 3.49
C MET A 297 19.06 18.02 4.43
N PRO A 298 19.12 18.42 5.71
CA PRO A 298 20.06 17.83 6.66
C PRO A 298 19.65 16.41 7.07
N TYR A 299 20.67 15.62 7.44
CA TYR A 299 20.53 14.28 7.99
C TYR A 299 21.13 14.25 9.38
N ALA A 300 20.59 13.41 10.26
CA ALA A 300 21.13 13.12 11.57
C ALA A 300 21.68 11.70 11.62
N PRO A 301 22.90 11.49 12.16
CA PRO A 301 23.42 10.15 12.42
C PRO A 301 22.65 9.51 13.57
N ASN A 302 22.35 8.22 13.44
CA ASN A 302 21.66 7.39 14.40
C ASN A 302 22.37 6.04 14.48
N THR A 303 23.01 5.77 15.62
CA THR A 303 23.56 4.46 15.93
C THR A 303 22.43 3.49 16.25
N ALA A 304 22.42 2.35 15.56
CA ALA A 304 21.51 1.23 15.79
C ALA A 304 22.30 0.04 16.34
N ILE A 305 21.83 -0.56 17.43
CA ILE A 305 22.48 -1.69 18.07
C ILE A 305 21.55 -2.90 18.02
N LEU A 306 21.98 -3.97 17.37
CA LEU A 306 21.29 -5.26 17.35
C LEU A 306 21.70 -6.06 18.58
N HIS A 307 20.75 -6.45 19.43
CA HIS A 307 21.01 -7.14 20.69
C HIS A 307 19.85 -8.06 21.12
N THR A 308 20.01 -8.73 22.27
CA THR A 308 18.98 -9.58 22.90
C THR A 308 18.55 -9.14 24.30
N ASP A 309 19.09 -8.01 24.80
CA ASP A 309 18.70 -7.43 26.10
C ASP A 309 17.24 -6.94 26.13
N THR A 310 16.35 -7.74 26.72
CA THR A 310 14.94 -7.41 26.89
C THR A 310 14.65 -6.39 27.99
N SER A 311 15.65 -5.92 28.75
CA SER A 311 15.45 -4.92 29.81
C SER A 311 15.04 -3.54 29.26
N LEU A 312 15.27 -3.31 27.96
CA LEU A 312 14.86 -2.11 27.23
C LEU A 312 13.38 -2.10 26.84
N LEU A 313 12.71 -3.26 26.87
CA LEU A 313 11.28 -3.37 26.62
C LEU A 313 10.47 -2.82 27.83
N PRO A 314 9.16 -2.57 27.68
CA PRO A 314 8.31 -2.20 28.81
C PRO A 314 8.38 -3.22 29.95
N GLU A 315 8.26 -2.77 31.20
CA GLU A 315 8.23 -3.67 32.36
C GLU A 315 6.98 -4.57 32.33
N THR A 316 5.88 -4.04 31.81
CA THR A 316 4.65 -4.80 31.64
C THR A 316 4.68 -5.59 30.33
N ALA A 317 4.84 -6.92 30.40
CA ALA A 317 4.84 -7.79 29.20
C ALA A 317 3.60 -7.63 28.28
N ASN A 318 2.44 -7.22 28.82
CA ASN A 318 1.24 -6.96 28.02
C ASN A 318 1.35 -5.72 27.09
N THR A 319 2.33 -4.85 27.31
CA THR A 319 2.60 -3.67 26.48
C THR A 319 3.78 -3.89 25.54
N TRP A 320 4.40 -5.07 25.52
CA TRP A 320 5.46 -5.39 24.55
C TRP A 320 4.90 -5.32 23.13
N ALA A 321 5.46 -4.39 22.38
CA ALA A 321 5.03 -4.05 21.04
C ALA A 321 6.17 -4.28 20.04
N SER A 322 5.87 -4.15 18.76
CA SER A 322 6.89 -4.17 17.73
C SER A 322 7.83 -2.97 17.84
N TRP A 323 7.30 -1.80 18.24
CA TRP A 323 8.04 -0.55 18.40
C TRP A 323 7.87 -0.08 19.85
N ASN A 324 8.95 0.11 20.59
CA ASN A 324 8.89 0.43 22.01
C ASN A 324 9.65 1.73 22.27
N PHE A 325 8.90 2.83 22.42
CA PHE A 325 9.46 4.12 22.78
C PHE A 325 9.66 4.19 24.30
N ARG A 326 10.86 4.59 24.72
CA ARG A 326 11.18 4.79 26.14
C ARG A 326 11.67 6.21 26.36
N ARG A 327 11.07 6.88 27.33
CA ARG A 327 11.58 8.16 27.84
C ARG A 327 12.29 7.92 29.17
N PRO A 328 13.63 8.07 29.24
CA PRO A 328 14.38 7.90 30.47
C PRO A 328 14.08 9.02 31.48
N THR A 329 14.43 8.80 32.74
CA THR A 329 14.38 9.86 33.76
C THR A 329 15.50 10.88 33.50
N ALA A 330 15.27 12.16 33.77
CA ALA A 330 16.28 13.21 33.64
C ALA A 330 17.58 12.83 34.37
N GLY A 331 18.72 12.87 33.68
CA GLY A 331 20.03 12.43 34.19
C GLY A 331 20.38 10.95 33.95
N GLN A 332 19.50 10.16 33.34
CA GLN A 332 19.83 8.85 32.74
C GLN A 332 20.03 8.92 31.21
N GLY A 333 19.77 10.08 30.61
CA GLY A 333 20.19 10.38 29.23
C GLY A 333 21.72 10.50 29.15
N ALA A 334 22.30 10.17 28.01
CA ALA A 334 23.74 10.30 27.80
C ALA A 334 24.17 11.77 27.92
N ASP A 335 25.39 12.01 28.44
CA ASP A 335 26.03 13.33 28.40
C ASP A 335 26.26 13.73 26.93
N GLY A 336 25.31 14.46 26.34
CA GLY A 336 25.38 14.94 24.97
C GLY A 336 24.16 14.61 24.12
N GLY A 337 23.02 15.25 24.42
CA GLY A 337 21.81 15.25 23.59
C GLY A 337 20.87 14.07 23.87
N ASP A 338 19.66 14.36 24.33
CA ASP A 338 18.57 13.40 24.56
C ASP A 338 18.03 12.86 23.21
N GLY A 339 18.85 12.08 22.51
CA GLY A 339 18.43 11.37 21.30
C GLY A 339 17.23 10.45 21.54
N VAL A 340 16.51 10.12 20.47
CA VAL A 340 15.38 9.17 20.52
C VAL A 340 15.84 7.84 21.12
N LEU A 341 15.09 7.30 22.07
CA LEU A 341 15.30 5.94 22.60
C LEU A 341 14.12 5.06 22.19
N VAL A 342 14.34 4.26 21.14
CA VAL A 342 13.32 3.36 20.58
C VAL A 342 13.94 1.99 20.34
N THR A 343 13.27 0.96 20.84
CA THR A 343 13.64 -0.44 20.65
C THR A 343 12.61 -1.14 19.78
N TYR A 344 13.06 -1.66 18.64
CA TYR A 344 12.25 -2.47 17.72
C TYR A 344 12.41 -3.95 18.06
N ASP A 345 11.29 -4.64 18.28
CA ASP A 345 11.27 -6.09 18.41
C ASP A 345 11.23 -6.73 17.02
N LEU A 346 12.41 -7.07 16.51
CA LEU A 346 12.60 -7.63 15.18
C LEU A 346 12.01 -9.04 15.06
N THR A 347 11.92 -9.76 16.17
CA THR A 347 11.31 -11.09 16.23
C THR A 347 9.82 -10.99 15.91
N ARG A 348 9.13 -10.03 16.51
CA ARG A 348 7.72 -9.74 16.24
C ARG A 348 7.48 -9.16 14.85
N LEU A 349 8.30 -8.18 14.45
CA LEU A 349 8.20 -7.50 13.15
C LEU A 349 8.40 -8.48 12.00
N GLN A 350 9.44 -9.30 12.07
CA GLN A 350 9.83 -10.20 10.98
C GLN A 350 9.18 -11.58 11.08
N ARG A 351 8.48 -11.88 12.18
CA ARG A 351 7.91 -13.22 12.48
C ARG A 351 9.00 -14.30 12.47
N LEU A 352 10.12 -14.02 13.12
CA LEU A 352 11.19 -15.00 13.26
C LEU A 352 10.65 -16.19 14.08
N ASP A 353 10.94 -17.41 13.64
CA ASP A 353 10.44 -18.65 14.27
C ASP A 353 11.25 -19.02 15.52
N THR A 354 11.40 -18.09 16.47
CA THR A 354 12.24 -18.23 17.68
C THR A 354 11.51 -17.75 18.93
N ASP A 355 11.96 -18.25 20.09
CA ASP A 355 11.59 -17.76 21.42
C ASP A 355 12.52 -16.63 21.92
N VAL A 356 13.64 -16.37 21.24
CA VAL A 356 14.58 -15.28 21.57
C VAL A 356 14.09 -13.97 20.95
N HIS A 357 14.03 -12.91 21.76
CA HIS A 357 13.73 -11.58 21.27
C HIS A 357 15.01 -10.92 20.74
N TYR A 358 15.18 -10.94 19.42
CA TYR A 358 16.13 -10.09 18.73
C TYR A 358 15.57 -8.68 18.61
N LEU A 359 16.34 -7.71 19.10
CA LEU A 359 15.97 -6.31 19.23
C LEU A 359 16.97 -5.42 18.51
N VAL A 360 16.52 -4.34 17.90
CA VAL A 360 17.40 -3.23 17.51
C VAL A 360 16.99 -1.98 18.25
N THR A 361 17.94 -1.35 18.92
CA THR A 361 17.71 -0.12 19.68
C THR A 361 18.44 1.05 19.05
N LEU A 362 17.72 2.16 18.89
CA LEU A 362 18.25 3.47 18.52
C LEU A 362 18.39 4.30 19.80
N GLY A 363 19.55 4.94 19.96
CA GLY A 363 19.88 5.74 21.14
C GLY A 363 20.07 4.92 22.42
N GLY A 364 20.60 5.54 23.46
CA GLY A 364 20.76 4.91 24.78
C GLY A 364 21.67 3.68 24.81
N GLU A 365 22.73 3.67 24.00
CA GLU A 365 23.72 2.58 23.97
C GLU A 365 24.23 2.17 25.36
N HIS A 366 24.43 3.15 26.24
CA HIS A 366 24.91 2.93 27.61
C HIS A 366 23.92 2.14 28.49
N LEU A 367 22.69 1.94 28.03
CA LEU A 367 21.65 1.17 28.72
C LEU A 367 21.62 -0.30 28.30
N ILE A 368 22.30 -0.67 27.22
CA ILE A 368 22.31 -2.03 26.67
C ILE A 368 23.41 -2.84 27.35
N ASP A 369 23.10 -4.04 27.84
CA ASP A 369 24.12 -4.96 28.33
C ASP A 369 25.09 -5.36 27.18
N PRO A 370 26.38 -4.98 27.25
CA PRO A 370 27.36 -5.28 26.20
C PRO A 370 27.51 -6.77 25.89
N ALA A 371 27.19 -7.65 26.85
CA ALA A 371 27.25 -9.10 26.65
C ALA A 371 26.14 -9.64 25.70
N THR A 372 25.12 -8.83 25.43
CA THR A 372 23.98 -9.21 24.59
C THR A 372 24.03 -8.62 23.18
N VAL A 373 25.02 -7.75 22.92
CA VAL A 373 25.20 -7.07 21.63
C VAL A 373 25.65 -8.08 20.58
N ILE A 374 24.97 -8.06 19.44
CA ILE A 374 25.24 -8.87 18.26
C ILE A 374 25.97 -8.04 17.21
N ASP A 375 25.47 -6.82 16.94
CA ASP A 375 26.03 -5.95 15.92
C ASP A 375 25.75 -4.47 16.23
N ARG A 376 26.54 -3.58 15.62
CA ARG A 376 26.40 -2.13 15.70
C ARG A 376 26.45 -1.53 14.30
N MET A 377 25.47 -0.71 13.96
CA MET A 377 25.32 -0.07 12.67
C MET A 377 25.18 1.44 12.84
N GLU A 378 25.70 2.20 11.88
CA GLU A 378 25.51 3.64 11.81
C GLU A 378 24.57 3.94 10.64
N TYR A 379 23.41 4.51 10.93
CA TYR A 379 22.47 4.97 9.92
C TYR A 379 22.37 6.49 9.95
N GLU A 380 21.84 7.07 8.87
CA GLU A 380 21.44 8.47 8.86
C GLU A 380 19.94 8.56 8.55
N HIS A 381 19.26 9.53 9.16
CA HIS A 381 17.85 9.81 8.93
C HIS A 381 17.65 11.27 8.49
N PRO A 382 16.76 11.55 7.52
CA PRO A 382 16.47 12.91 7.09
C PRO A 382 15.73 13.68 8.19
N LEU A 383 16.11 14.94 8.38
CA LEU A 383 15.42 15.86 9.28
C LEU A 383 14.43 16.73 8.49
N TYR A 384 13.17 16.73 8.91
CA TYR A 384 12.13 17.52 8.26
C TYR A 384 11.78 18.79 9.05
N ASN A 385 12.06 19.92 8.44
CA ASN A 385 11.63 21.26 8.86
C ASN A 385 11.02 22.02 7.66
N PRO A 386 10.38 23.18 7.86
CA PRO A 386 9.79 23.95 6.76
C PRO A 386 10.76 24.21 5.59
N THR A 387 12.02 24.53 5.88
CA THR A 387 13.06 24.78 4.87
C THR A 387 13.34 23.53 4.02
N SER A 388 13.55 22.37 4.65
CA SER A 388 13.81 21.11 3.95
C SER A 388 12.62 20.64 3.10
N VAL A 389 11.39 20.85 3.57
CA VAL A 389 10.17 20.47 2.85
C VAL A 389 9.93 21.41 1.66
N ALA A 390 10.23 22.70 1.82
CA ALA A 390 10.21 23.66 0.72
C ALA A 390 11.27 23.32 -0.35
N ALA A 391 12.48 22.95 0.06
CA ALA A 391 13.53 22.51 -0.85
C ALA A 391 13.17 21.20 -1.57
N GLN A 392 12.59 20.23 -0.86
CA GLN A 392 12.09 18.98 -1.43
C GLN A 392 11.09 19.21 -2.57
N ALA A 393 10.18 20.18 -2.44
CA ALA A 393 9.19 20.47 -3.48
C ALA A 393 9.80 21.01 -4.78
N ARG A 394 11.03 21.55 -4.70
CA ARG A 394 11.77 22.16 -5.82
C ARG A 394 12.84 21.26 -6.41
N LEU A 395 13.03 20.05 -5.89
CA LEU A 395 14.02 19.07 -6.38
C LEU A 395 13.97 18.84 -7.91
N PRO A 396 12.80 18.78 -8.57
CA PRO A 396 12.77 18.62 -10.02
C PRO A 396 13.43 19.77 -10.80
N GLU A 397 13.64 20.94 -10.18
CA GLU A 397 14.29 22.11 -10.81
C GLU A 397 15.81 21.92 -10.98
N ILE A 398 16.44 21.01 -10.23
CA ILE A 398 17.91 20.80 -10.28
C ILE A 398 18.36 19.67 -11.21
N ASP A 399 17.40 18.93 -11.77
CA ASP A 399 17.68 17.88 -12.76
C ASP A 399 17.98 18.48 -14.13
N THR A 400 18.96 17.90 -14.82
CA THR A 400 19.29 18.20 -16.22
C THR A 400 18.85 17.05 -17.14
N ASP A 401 19.13 17.17 -18.44
CA ASP A 401 18.85 16.07 -19.38
C ASP A 401 19.84 14.90 -19.23
N ARG A 402 20.89 15.09 -18.43
CA ARG A 402 21.95 14.11 -18.18
C ARG A 402 22.13 13.76 -16.71
N VAL A 403 21.79 14.64 -15.77
CA VAL A 403 21.96 14.43 -14.33
C VAL A 403 20.60 14.47 -13.67
N ALA A 404 20.21 13.36 -13.02
CA ALA A 404 18.99 13.30 -12.21
C ALA A 404 19.31 12.86 -10.78
N PHE A 405 18.60 13.41 -9.81
CA PHE A 405 18.77 13.06 -8.39
C PHE A 405 17.68 12.09 -7.92
N ALA A 406 18.06 11.14 -7.06
CA ALA A 406 17.13 10.17 -6.50
C ALA A 406 17.47 9.89 -5.03
N GLY A 407 16.47 9.55 -4.24
CA GLY A 407 16.63 9.19 -2.84
C GLY A 407 15.34 9.38 -2.06
N ALA A 408 15.26 8.73 -0.90
CA ALA A 408 14.06 8.77 -0.05
C ALA A 408 13.69 10.19 0.41
N TYR A 409 14.64 11.14 0.35
CA TYR A 409 14.43 12.57 0.57
C TYR A 409 13.54 13.26 -0.48
N HIS A 410 13.09 12.58 -1.53
CA HIS A 410 12.02 13.06 -2.43
C HIS A 410 10.61 12.84 -1.86
N GLY A 411 10.50 12.24 -0.68
CA GLY A 411 9.25 12.09 0.05
C GLY A 411 9.51 12.01 1.55
N TRP A 412 8.79 11.14 2.25
CA TRP A 412 8.82 11.06 3.73
C TRP A 412 10.01 10.29 4.30
N GLY A 413 10.97 9.88 3.46
CA GLY A 413 12.17 9.17 3.90
C GLY A 413 11.99 7.65 3.96
N PHE A 414 10.90 7.12 3.40
CA PHE A 414 10.61 5.68 3.41
C PHE A 414 11.10 4.98 2.15
N HIS A 415 11.13 3.64 2.20
CA HIS A 415 11.63 2.80 1.11
C HIS A 415 10.90 3.02 -0.22
N GLU A 416 9.58 3.24 -0.17
CA GLU A 416 8.79 3.56 -1.36
C GLU A 416 9.15 4.93 -1.94
N ASP A 417 9.44 5.93 -1.09
CA ASP A 417 9.86 7.25 -1.59
C ASP A 417 11.18 7.14 -2.34
N GLY A 418 12.10 6.32 -1.84
CA GLY A 418 13.33 5.97 -2.54
C GLY A 418 13.04 5.26 -3.87
N ALA A 419 12.23 4.19 -3.87
CA ALA A 419 11.87 3.46 -5.10
C ALA A 419 11.21 4.37 -6.15
N ARG A 420 10.21 5.15 -5.74
CA ARG A 420 9.51 6.13 -6.59
C ARG A 420 10.45 7.19 -7.15
N SER A 421 11.37 7.71 -6.33
CA SER A 421 12.37 8.67 -6.81
C SER A 421 13.34 8.08 -7.81
N GLY A 422 13.77 6.82 -7.61
CA GLY A 422 14.63 6.11 -8.55
C GLY A 422 13.97 5.93 -9.91
N LEU A 423 12.67 5.56 -9.91
CA LEU A 423 11.86 5.49 -11.12
C LEU A 423 11.70 6.86 -11.79
N ALA A 424 11.35 7.90 -11.03
CA ALA A 424 11.17 9.25 -11.58
C ALA A 424 12.48 9.79 -12.19
N ALA A 425 13.64 9.51 -11.58
CA ALA A 425 14.93 9.96 -12.09
C ALA A 425 15.27 9.31 -13.44
N VAL A 426 15.03 8.01 -13.60
CA VAL A 426 15.27 7.36 -14.91
C VAL A 426 14.27 7.78 -15.98
N GLU A 427 13.01 8.05 -15.60
CA GLU A 427 12.00 8.62 -16.49
C GLU A 427 12.36 10.05 -16.92
N ARG A 428 12.92 10.86 -16.02
CA ARG A 428 13.44 12.21 -16.32
C ARG A 428 14.57 12.18 -17.36
N LEU A 429 15.36 11.10 -17.34
CA LEU A 429 16.39 10.86 -18.35
C LEU A 429 15.83 10.25 -19.64
N GLY A 430 14.53 9.96 -19.74
CA GLY A 430 13.90 9.40 -20.94
C GLY A 430 14.01 7.87 -21.06
N LEU A 431 14.34 7.18 -19.97
CA LEU A 431 14.26 5.72 -19.88
C LEU A 431 12.90 5.35 -19.29
N THR A 432 12.34 4.22 -19.70
CA THR A 432 11.03 3.78 -19.22
C THR A 432 11.15 2.50 -18.44
N TRP A 433 10.26 2.30 -17.47
CA TRP A 433 9.96 0.97 -16.95
C TRP A 433 8.80 0.41 -17.78
N PRO A 434 9.08 -0.22 -18.94
CA PRO A 434 8.01 -0.79 -19.74
C PRO A 434 7.23 -1.74 -18.83
N ASP A 435 5.92 -1.57 -18.81
CA ASP A 435 5.05 -2.68 -18.39
C ASP A 435 5.49 -3.89 -19.21
N GLN A 436 5.61 -5.06 -18.60
CA GLN A 436 6.17 -6.24 -19.26
C GLN A 436 5.31 -6.64 -20.48
N GLY A 437 5.55 -6.00 -21.63
CA GLY A 437 4.70 -6.00 -22.83
C GLY A 437 3.33 -5.31 -22.59
N GLU A 438 2.69 -4.65 -23.56
CA GLU A 438 2.80 -4.73 -25.03
C GLU A 438 3.00 -6.15 -25.60
N ARG A 439 2.69 -7.16 -24.79
CA ARG A 439 1.75 -8.18 -25.23
C ARG A 439 0.40 -7.60 -24.88
N ALA A 440 -0.62 -7.92 -25.67
CA ALA A 440 -1.97 -7.75 -25.17
C ALA A 440 -2.08 -8.40 -23.76
N ASP A 441 -3.11 -7.99 -23.05
CA ASP A 441 -3.52 -8.42 -21.73
C ASP A 441 -3.56 -9.95 -21.53
N ARG A 442 -2.41 -10.61 -21.30
CA ARG A 442 -2.40 -11.95 -20.71
C ARG A 442 -2.50 -11.84 -19.21
N THR A 443 -3.58 -11.24 -18.69
CA THR A 443 -4.01 -11.57 -17.33
C THR A 443 -4.20 -13.09 -17.30
N PRO A 444 -3.36 -13.88 -16.61
CA PRO A 444 -3.44 -15.33 -16.68
C PRO A 444 -4.80 -15.76 -16.17
N VAL A 445 -5.51 -16.59 -16.91
CA VAL A 445 -6.84 -17.00 -16.49
C VAL A 445 -6.73 -17.73 -15.14
N PRO A 446 -7.44 -17.28 -14.09
CA PRO A 446 -7.33 -17.90 -12.77
C PRO A 446 -7.44 -19.42 -12.82
N ALA A 447 -6.50 -20.11 -12.17
CA ALA A 447 -6.64 -21.54 -11.92
C ALA A 447 -7.79 -21.75 -10.93
N LEU A 448 -8.83 -22.45 -11.38
CA LEU A 448 -9.99 -22.81 -10.57
C LEU A 448 -9.90 -24.28 -10.17
N PRO A 449 -10.23 -24.63 -8.91
CA PRO A 449 -10.37 -26.03 -8.53
C PRO A 449 -11.53 -26.67 -9.31
N ALA A 450 -11.47 -28.00 -9.49
CA ALA A 450 -12.57 -28.76 -10.07
C ALA A 450 -13.84 -28.54 -9.25
N GLY A 451 -14.85 -27.88 -9.84
CA GLY A 451 -16.10 -27.50 -9.18
C GLY A 451 -16.23 -26.02 -8.79
N GLY A 452 -15.30 -25.15 -9.19
CA GLY A 452 -15.38 -23.70 -8.97
C GLY A 452 -14.92 -23.25 -7.58
N GLN A 453 -14.77 -21.93 -7.40
CA GLN A 453 -14.25 -21.31 -6.19
C GLN A 453 -15.31 -20.48 -5.47
N VAL A 454 -15.54 -20.74 -4.18
CA VAL A 454 -16.42 -19.92 -3.34
C VAL A 454 -15.62 -18.81 -2.65
N TYR A 455 -16.19 -17.61 -2.60
CA TYR A 455 -15.71 -16.49 -1.80
C TYR A 455 -16.71 -16.20 -0.68
N GLU A 456 -16.20 -16.05 0.55
CA GLU A 456 -16.96 -15.44 1.65
C GLU A 456 -16.88 -13.93 1.46
N THR A 457 -18.02 -13.31 1.15
CA THR A 457 -18.11 -11.91 0.72
C THR A 457 -18.87 -11.08 1.74
N THR A 458 -18.52 -9.80 1.83
CA THR A 458 -19.31 -8.76 2.50
C THR A 458 -19.77 -7.80 1.43
N ILE A 459 -21.08 -7.54 1.40
CA ILE A 459 -21.67 -6.54 0.52
C ILE A 459 -21.96 -5.31 1.36
N SER A 460 -21.46 -4.16 0.94
CA SER A 460 -21.72 -2.85 1.54
C SER A 460 -22.42 -1.93 0.57
N HIS A 461 -23.38 -1.16 1.07
CA HIS A 461 -24.08 -0.13 0.32
C HIS A 461 -23.99 1.18 1.07
N THR A 462 -23.44 2.20 0.45
CA THR A 462 -23.33 3.55 1.00
C THR A 462 -24.10 4.53 0.14
N ARG A 463 -25.11 5.17 0.72
CA ARG A 463 -25.80 6.33 0.15
C ARG A 463 -25.31 7.58 0.87
N ARG A 464 -24.88 8.61 0.12
CA ARG A 464 -24.36 9.86 0.70
C ARG A 464 -25.35 11.03 0.72
N ALA A 465 -26.37 11.00 -0.14
CA ALA A 465 -27.42 12.02 -0.22
C ALA A 465 -28.83 11.39 -0.26
N PRO A 466 -29.86 12.04 0.33
CA PRO A 466 -29.83 13.29 1.10
C PRO A 466 -29.33 13.16 2.56
N PHE A 467 -29.02 11.94 3.01
CA PHE A 467 -28.36 11.66 4.29
C PHE A 467 -27.40 10.48 4.13
N VAL A 468 -26.33 10.46 4.93
CA VAL A 468 -25.34 9.37 4.88
C VAL A 468 -25.90 8.14 5.60
N ARG A 469 -26.06 7.04 4.87
CA ARG A 469 -26.39 5.74 5.44
C ARG A 469 -25.56 4.66 4.76
N SER A 470 -24.91 3.85 5.58
CA SER A 470 -24.25 2.62 5.14
C SER A 470 -24.92 1.41 5.78
N PHE A 471 -25.01 0.31 5.06
CA PHE A 471 -25.32 -1.00 5.62
C PHE A 471 -24.43 -2.05 4.98
N GLU A 472 -24.06 -3.06 5.78
CA GLU A 472 -23.24 -4.18 5.36
C GLU A 472 -23.88 -5.50 5.77
N HIS A 473 -23.70 -6.53 4.95
CA HIS A 473 -24.10 -7.88 5.31
C HIS A 473 -23.18 -8.92 4.68
N ALA A 474 -23.01 -10.04 5.38
CA ALA A 474 -22.27 -11.19 4.87
C ALA A 474 -23.05 -11.89 3.75
N SER A 475 -22.33 -12.37 2.76
CA SER A 475 -22.78 -13.08 1.57
C SER A 475 -21.76 -14.14 1.17
N HIS A 476 -22.10 -14.93 0.17
CA HIS A 476 -21.15 -15.78 -0.55
C HIS A 476 -21.26 -15.44 -2.03
N THR A 477 -20.20 -15.68 -2.79
CA THR A 477 -20.21 -15.53 -4.25
C THR A 477 -19.34 -16.61 -4.86
N TRP A 478 -19.84 -17.24 -5.92
CA TRP A 478 -19.10 -18.26 -6.65
C TRP A 478 -18.34 -17.64 -7.80
N LEU A 479 -17.17 -18.18 -8.07
CA LEU A 479 -16.41 -17.96 -9.29
C LEU A 479 -16.32 -19.31 -10.03
N VAL A 480 -16.92 -19.38 -11.20
CA VAL A 480 -17.04 -20.62 -11.99
C VAL A 480 -16.54 -20.42 -13.41
N ASP A 481 -16.08 -21.51 -14.01
CA ASP A 481 -15.73 -21.60 -15.42
C ASP A 481 -16.97 -22.00 -16.22
N LEU A 482 -17.32 -21.26 -17.27
CA LEU A 482 -18.51 -21.59 -18.07
C LEU A 482 -18.35 -22.90 -18.86
N ASP A 483 -17.13 -23.39 -19.07
CA ASP A 483 -16.89 -24.72 -19.67
C ASP A 483 -16.97 -25.87 -18.66
N ALA A 484 -16.89 -25.57 -17.37
CA ALA A 484 -16.84 -26.55 -16.31
C ALA A 484 -17.72 -26.12 -15.12
N LEU A 485 -19.00 -25.84 -15.42
CA LEU A 485 -19.98 -25.43 -14.41
C LEU A 485 -20.21 -26.57 -13.40
N PRO A 486 -20.08 -26.30 -12.09
CA PRO A 486 -20.41 -27.30 -11.07
C PRO A 486 -21.92 -27.57 -11.04
N ASP A 487 -22.28 -28.85 -10.85
CA ASP A 487 -23.64 -29.28 -10.55
C ASP A 487 -23.70 -29.88 -9.14
N HIS A 488 -24.36 -29.19 -8.21
CA HIS A 488 -24.61 -29.65 -6.85
C HIS A 488 -26.09 -30.01 -6.62
N GLY A 489 -26.82 -30.35 -7.68
CA GLY A 489 -28.25 -30.70 -7.62
C GLY A 489 -29.09 -29.53 -7.12
N ILE A 490 -30.01 -29.81 -6.20
CA ILE A 490 -30.90 -28.79 -5.62
C ILE A 490 -30.15 -27.72 -4.79
N LEU A 491 -28.88 -27.93 -4.45
CA LEU A 491 -28.11 -27.05 -3.57
C LEU A 491 -27.31 -25.98 -4.32
N GLY A 492 -27.17 -26.09 -5.64
CA GLY A 492 -26.37 -25.15 -6.41
C GLY A 492 -26.25 -25.55 -7.87
N ARG A 493 -26.97 -24.86 -8.75
CA ARG A 493 -26.85 -24.95 -10.21
C ARG A 493 -26.73 -23.57 -10.84
N PHE A 494 -25.97 -23.49 -11.93
CA PHE A 494 -25.86 -22.31 -12.77
C PHE A 494 -26.64 -22.55 -14.04
N GLU A 495 -27.65 -21.73 -14.30
CA GLU A 495 -28.60 -21.95 -15.39
C GLU A 495 -28.73 -20.68 -16.23
N ALA A 496 -28.85 -20.83 -17.56
CA ALA A 496 -28.95 -19.70 -18.48
C ALA A 496 -30.12 -18.77 -18.17
N ARG A 497 -31.25 -19.31 -17.70
CA ARG A 497 -32.41 -18.52 -17.27
C ARG A 497 -32.14 -17.52 -16.16
N ASP A 498 -31.02 -17.62 -15.44
CA ASP A 498 -30.61 -16.69 -14.37
C ASP A 498 -29.69 -15.57 -14.84
N HIS A 499 -29.32 -15.55 -16.12
CA HIS A 499 -28.35 -14.62 -16.70
C HIS A 499 -28.83 -14.07 -18.04
N LEU A 500 -27.99 -13.30 -18.73
CA LEU A 500 -28.32 -12.68 -20.02
C LEU A 500 -28.54 -13.72 -21.15
N GLY A 501 -29.27 -13.32 -22.18
CA GLY A 501 -29.60 -14.14 -23.35
C GLY A 501 -30.76 -15.12 -23.17
N SER A 502 -30.84 -16.13 -24.04
CA SER A 502 -31.96 -17.07 -24.10
C SER A 502 -31.81 -18.20 -23.06
N PRO A 503 -32.88 -18.57 -22.33
CA PRO A 503 -32.83 -19.66 -21.35
C PRO A 503 -32.66 -21.06 -21.98
N GLU A 504 -32.90 -21.19 -23.29
CA GLU A 504 -32.74 -22.43 -24.06
C GLU A 504 -31.29 -22.69 -24.48
N ARG A 505 -30.39 -21.71 -24.31
CA ARG A 505 -28.98 -21.79 -24.71
C ARG A 505 -28.06 -22.02 -23.51
N SER A 506 -26.80 -22.35 -23.77
CA SER A 506 -25.79 -22.38 -22.71
C SER A 506 -25.42 -20.94 -22.30
N LEU A 507 -24.97 -20.78 -21.04
CA LEU A 507 -24.48 -19.48 -20.54
C LEU A 507 -23.37 -18.93 -21.44
N ARG A 508 -22.40 -19.79 -21.82
CA ARG A 508 -21.32 -19.42 -22.73
C ARG A 508 -21.86 -18.86 -24.05
N ALA A 509 -22.78 -19.57 -24.69
CA ALA A 509 -23.32 -19.16 -25.99
C ALA A 509 -24.06 -17.82 -25.91
N ASN A 510 -24.75 -17.53 -24.81
CA ASN A 510 -25.38 -16.23 -24.60
C ASN A 510 -24.36 -15.09 -24.44
N ILE A 511 -23.26 -15.33 -23.70
CA ILE A 511 -22.18 -14.33 -23.56
C ILE A 511 -21.47 -14.12 -24.90
N GLU A 512 -21.16 -15.18 -25.64
CA GLU A 512 -20.51 -15.10 -26.95
C GLU A 512 -21.34 -14.30 -27.96
N ASP A 513 -22.66 -14.50 -27.99
CA ASP A 513 -23.55 -13.71 -28.84
C ASP A 513 -23.59 -12.24 -28.41
N PHE A 514 -23.70 -11.95 -27.12
CA PHE A 514 -23.67 -10.58 -26.61
C PHE A 514 -22.34 -9.87 -26.95
N LEU A 515 -21.21 -10.57 -26.84
CA LEU A 515 -19.90 -10.04 -27.26
C LEU A 515 -19.86 -9.80 -28.78
N ALA A 516 -20.39 -10.73 -29.57
CA ALA A 516 -20.42 -10.62 -31.03
C ALA A 516 -21.26 -9.44 -31.51
N GLU A 517 -22.41 -9.16 -30.87
CA GLU A 517 -23.23 -7.97 -31.13
C GLU A 517 -22.46 -6.66 -30.91
N HIS A 518 -21.45 -6.67 -30.05
CA HIS A 518 -20.57 -5.53 -29.75
C HIS A 518 -19.21 -5.60 -30.47
N GLY A 519 -19.06 -6.48 -31.47
CA GLY A 519 -17.85 -6.60 -32.27
C GLY A 519 -16.65 -7.26 -31.57
N VAL A 520 -16.87 -7.93 -30.43
CA VAL A 520 -15.83 -8.68 -29.70
C VAL A 520 -15.98 -10.16 -29.99
N THR A 521 -14.88 -10.85 -30.34
CA THR A 521 -14.88 -12.29 -30.56
C THR A 521 -13.83 -12.97 -29.70
N LEU A 522 -14.12 -14.18 -29.20
CA LEU A 522 -13.20 -14.98 -28.38
C LEU A 522 -12.28 -15.89 -29.22
N GLY A 523 -12.37 -15.82 -30.56
CA GLY A 523 -11.61 -16.61 -31.53
C GLY A 523 -12.34 -17.88 -32.00
N GLY A 524 -12.59 -17.95 -33.31
CA GLY A 524 -12.91 -19.11 -34.17
C GLY A 524 -14.04 -20.07 -33.74
N ASN A 525 -15.01 -20.31 -34.63
CA ASN A 525 -16.05 -21.36 -34.50
C ASN A 525 -15.48 -22.71 -34.00
N GLY A 526 -15.45 -22.96 -32.69
CA GLY A 526 -14.91 -24.22 -32.14
C GLY A 526 -14.12 -24.18 -30.82
N GLY A 527 -14.15 -23.10 -30.02
CA GLY A 527 -13.82 -23.19 -28.58
C GLY A 527 -12.35 -23.02 -28.20
N GLY A 528 -11.81 -21.80 -28.33
CA GLY A 528 -10.49 -21.45 -27.78
C GLY A 528 -10.52 -20.53 -26.55
N GLY A 529 -11.51 -19.63 -26.43
CA GLY A 529 -11.54 -18.62 -25.38
C GLY A 529 -12.19 -19.07 -24.07
N ARG A 530 -11.74 -18.50 -22.95
CA ARG A 530 -12.19 -18.85 -21.59
C ARG A 530 -13.11 -17.78 -21.02
N ILE A 531 -14.20 -18.19 -20.35
CA ILE A 531 -15.11 -17.25 -19.68
C ILE A 531 -15.29 -17.67 -18.23
N LEU A 532 -14.92 -16.77 -17.30
CA LEU A 532 -15.19 -16.96 -15.88
C LEU A 532 -16.35 -16.08 -15.43
N MET A 533 -17.21 -16.61 -14.57
CA MET A 533 -18.38 -15.91 -14.05
C MET A 533 -18.34 -15.83 -12.53
N ALA A 534 -18.47 -14.62 -11.99
CA ALA A 534 -18.79 -14.38 -10.58
C ALA A 534 -20.30 -14.18 -10.40
N ALA A 535 -20.97 -15.12 -9.71
CA ALA A 535 -22.42 -15.09 -9.47
C ALA A 535 -22.82 -15.94 -8.25
N ASN A 536 -24.09 -15.91 -7.87
CA ASN A 536 -24.69 -16.91 -6.99
C ASN A 536 -25.26 -18.08 -7.81
N ALA A 537 -25.21 -19.28 -7.23
CA ALA A 537 -25.88 -20.45 -7.77
C ALA A 537 -27.36 -20.46 -7.38
N ARG A 538 -28.20 -21.04 -8.24
CA ARG A 538 -29.58 -21.39 -7.90
C ARG A 538 -29.59 -22.51 -6.86
N ALA A 539 -30.25 -22.26 -5.74
CA ALA A 539 -30.45 -23.22 -4.67
C ALA A 539 -31.93 -23.32 -4.30
N PHE A 540 -32.44 -24.53 -4.08
CA PHE A 540 -33.84 -24.82 -3.76
C PHE A 540 -34.83 -24.15 -4.73
N GLY A 541 -34.48 -24.09 -6.01
CA GLY A 541 -35.30 -23.47 -7.04
C GLY A 541 -35.25 -21.94 -7.06
N TYR A 542 -34.43 -21.29 -6.23
CA TYR A 542 -34.32 -19.83 -6.14
C TYR A 542 -32.90 -19.34 -6.47
N CYS A 543 -32.80 -18.26 -7.24
CA CYS A 543 -31.56 -17.56 -7.55
C CYS A 543 -31.76 -16.05 -7.36
N PHE A 544 -30.73 -15.35 -6.87
CA PHE A 544 -30.73 -13.89 -6.77
C PHE A 544 -29.32 -13.36 -7.03
N ASN A 545 -29.15 -12.72 -8.20
CA ASN A 545 -27.88 -12.15 -8.67
C ASN A 545 -28.04 -10.65 -8.90
N PRO A 546 -27.90 -9.79 -7.88
CA PRO A 546 -28.03 -8.34 -8.09
C PRO A 546 -26.96 -7.81 -9.05
N ILE A 547 -25.81 -8.49 -9.11
CA ILE A 547 -24.76 -8.29 -10.08
C ILE A 547 -24.10 -9.64 -10.40
N SER A 548 -23.82 -9.88 -11.68
CA SER A 548 -22.96 -10.96 -12.17
C SER A 548 -21.85 -10.35 -13.02
N VAL A 549 -20.63 -10.85 -12.89
CA VAL A 549 -19.48 -10.35 -13.68
C VAL A 549 -18.87 -11.50 -14.46
N PHE A 550 -18.69 -11.29 -15.76
CA PHE A 550 -18.07 -12.24 -16.68
C PHE A 550 -16.75 -11.66 -17.18
N TRP A 551 -15.65 -12.38 -16.95
CA TRP A 551 -14.34 -12.04 -17.53
C TRP A 551 -14.09 -12.96 -18.71
N CYS A 552 -13.75 -12.37 -19.86
CA CYS A 552 -13.69 -13.08 -21.13
C CYS A 552 -12.28 -12.98 -21.72
N TRP A 553 -11.67 -14.13 -21.98
CA TRP A 553 -10.38 -14.28 -22.64
C TRP A 553 -10.55 -14.92 -24.01
N ASP A 554 -9.76 -14.48 -24.98
CA ASP A 554 -9.70 -15.11 -26.28
C ASP A 554 -8.86 -16.41 -26.28
N SER A 555 -8.80 -17.06 -27.44
CA SER A 555 -7.99 -18.27 -27.68
C SER A 555 -6.48 -18.11 -27.45
N GLN A 556 -5.97 -16.88 -27.42
CA GLN A 556 -4.56 -16.58 -27.15
C GLN A 556 -4.30 -16.33 -25.65
N GLY A 557 -5.35 -16.38 -24.82
CA GLY A 557 -5.28 -16.08 -23.40
C GLY A 557 -5.29 -14.58 -23.09
N GLU A 558 -5.69 -13.75 -24.06
CA GLU A 558 -5.79 -12.30 -23.91
C GLU A 558 -7.17 -11.93 -23.39
N ARG A 559 -7.26 -11.11 -22.34
CA ARG A 559 -8.57 -10.64 -21.86
C ARG A 559 -9.11 -9.60 -22.85
N VAL A 560 -10.19 -9.94 -23.53
CA VAL A 560 -10.78 -9.09 -24.58
C VAL A 560 -11.98 -8.27 -24.11
N ALA A 561 -12.62 -8.68 -23.00
CA ALA A 561 -13.79 -7.98 -22.47
C ALA A 561 -14.10 -8.35 -21.02
N THR A 562 -14.88 -7.49 -20.35
CA THR A 562 -15.60 -7.83 -19.12
C THR A 562 -17.07 -7.44 -19.30
N VAL A 563 -17.99 -8.38 -19.04
CA VAL A 563 -19.44 -8.11 -19.07
C VAL A 563 -19.94 -8.00 -17.64
N VAL A 564 -20.60 -6.90 -17.32
CA VAL A 564 -21.22 -6.66 -16.01
C VAL A 564 -22.73 -6.70 -16.17
N GLU A 565 -23.34 -7.77 -15.70
CA GLU A 565 -24.79 -7.96 -15.73
C GLU A 565 -25.39 -7.49 -14.41
N VAL A 566 -26.38 -6.61 -14.47
CA VAL A 566 -27.07 -6.08 -13.29
C VAL A 566 -28.54 -6.49 -13.34
N HIS A 567 -29.06 -6.96 -12.21
CA HIS A 567 -30.48 -7.32 -12.05
C HIS A 567 -31.15 -6.36 -11.08
N ASN A 568 -32.42 -6.06 -11.32
CA ASN A 568 -33.24 -5.35 -10.34
C ASN A 568 -34.21 -6.30 -9.62
N THR A 569 -34.80 -5.84 -8.51
CA THR A 569 -35.77 -6.64 -7.74
C THR A 569 -37.11 -6.84 -8.44
N TYR A 570 -37.31 -6.23 -9.62
CA TYR A 570 -38.52 -6.30 -10.43
C TYR A 570 -38.42 -7.29 -11.59
N GLY A 571 -37.26 -7.94 -11.75
CA GLY A 571 -37.03 -8.96 -12.77
C GLY A 571 -36.44 -8.44 -14.08
N ASP A 572 -36.16 -7.15 -14.20
CA ASP A 572 -35.42 -6.62 -15.36
C ASP A 572 -33.92 -6.98 -15.23
N ARG A 573 -33.23 -7.04 -16.38
CA ARG A 573 -31.79 -7.28 -16.49
C ARG A 573 -31.18 -6.31 -17.50
N HIS A 574 -29.90 -5.98 -17.31
CA HIS A 574 -29.12 -5.23 -18.28
C HIS A 574 -27.65 -5.62 -18.18
N ALA A 575 -26.98 -5.79 -19.33
CA ALA A 575 -25.58 -6.15 -19.41
C ALA A 575 -24.76 -4.99 -19.97
N TYR A 576 -23.73 -4.58 -19.23
CA TYR A 576 -22.76 -3.58 -19.66
C TYR A 576 -21.52 -4.27 -20.18
N LEU A 577 -21.16 -4.05 -21.44
CA LEU A 577 -19.83 -4.40 -21.94
C LEU A 577 -18.84 -3.32 -21.54
N VAL A 578 -17.79 -3.70 -20.82
CA VAL A 578 -16.73 -2.78 -20.41
C VAL A 578 -15.36 -3.32 -20.73
N GLN A 579 -14.41 -2.40 -20.93
CA GLN A 579 -12.98 -2.68 -21.09
C GLN A 579 -12.24 -2.07 -19.90
N PRO A 580 -12.06 -2.84 -18.81
CA PRO A 580 -11.40 -2.31 -17.62
C PRO A 580 -9.91 -2.13 -17.83
N ASP A 581 -9.34 -1.09 -17.24
CA ASP A 581 -7.89 -0.85 -17.18
C ASP A 581 -7.15 -1.98 -16.43
N ALA A 582 -5.82 -1.86 -16.31
CA ALA A 582 -4.98 -2.83 -15.61
C ALA A 582 -5.36 -3.04 -14.12
N ASN A 583 -6.02 -2.05 -13.50
CA ASN A 583 -6.52 -2.12 -12.13
C ASN A 583 -7.97 -2.68 -12.06
N GLY A 584 -8.52 -3.10 -13.18
CA GLY A 584 -9.90 -3.57 -13.29
C GLY A 584 -10.93 -2.44 -13.24
N ARG A 585 -10.56 -1.19 -13.49
CA ARG A 585 -11.49 -0.05 -13.44
C ARG A 585 -12.05 0.27 -14.81
N ALA A 586 -13.35 0.53 -14.87
CA ALA A 586 -14.04 0.94 -16.09
C ALA A 586 -15.09 1.98 -15.76
N THR A 587 -15.51 2.73 -16.77
CA THR A 587 -16.66 3.64 -16.63
C THR A 587 -17.66 3.40 -17.74
N THR A 588 -18.94 3.44 -17.42
CA THR A 588 -20.02 3.26 -18.40
C THR A 588 -21.23 4.11 -18.02
N ASP A 589 -22.01 4.55 -18.99
CA ASP A 589 -23.22 5.31 -18.73
C ASP A 589 -24.33 4.39 -18.19
N LYS A 590 -25.13 4.90 -17.25
CA LYS A 590 -26.21 4.11 -16.66
C LYS A 590 -27.36 3.98 -17.66
N ALA A 591 -27.73 2.75 -18.00
CA ALA A 591 -28.85 2.47 -18.89
C ALA A 591 -30.05 1.80 -18.17
N MET A 592 -29.84 1.26 -16.97
CA MET A 592 -30.85 0.45 -16.27
C MET A 592 -31.48 1.11 -15.03
N TYR A 593 -32.80 1.00 -14.93
CA TYR A 593 -33.57 1.38 -13.74
C TYR A 593 -33.45 0.29 -12.65
N VAL A 594 -32.48 0.45 -11.75
CA VAL A 594 -32.14 -0.57 -10.73
C VAL A 594 -32.77 -0.33 -9.35
N SER A 595 -33.34 0.85 -9.09
CA SER A 595 -33.90 1.21 -7.77
C SER A 595 -35.00 2.27 -7.91
N PRO A 596 -36.11 2.19 -7.14
CA PRO A 596 -37.22 3.16 -7.20
C PRO A 596 -36.85 4.60 -6.81
N PHE A 597 -35.63 4.79 -6.29
CA PHE A 597 -35.11 6.07 -5.78
C PHE A 597 -34.06 6.75 -6.68
N HIS A 598 -33.68 6.15 -7.82
CA HIS A 598 -32.75 6.76 -8.79
C HIS A 598 -33.30 6.53 -10.21
N GLY A 599 -33.34 7.56 -11.06
CA GLY A 599 -33.75 7.42 -12.47
C GLY A 599 -32.70 6.68 -13.31
N THR A 600 -32.78 6.75 -14.64
CA THR A 600 -31.75 6.19 -15.55
C THR A 600 -30.60 7.17 -15.83
N ASP A 601 -30.62 8.34 -15.21
CA ASP A 601 -29.63 9.40 -15.26
C ASP A 601 -28.36 9.07 -14.43
N GLY A 602 -27.18 9.28 -15.02
CA GLY A 602 -25.87 9.18 -14.36
C GLY A 602 -24.84 8.25 -15.01
N ARG A 603 -23.62 8.25 -14.44
CA ARG A 603 -22.46 7.42 -14.87
C ARG A 603 -22.09 6.42 -13.78
N TYR A 604 -21.74 5.20 -14.19
CA TYR A 604 -21.15 4.17 -13.33
C TYR A 604 -19.63 4.18 -13.43
N ASP A 605 -18.99 4.31 -12.27
CA ASP A 605 -17.59 3.98 -12.07
C ASP A 605 -17.50 2.57 -11.47
N LEU A 606 -16.90 1.66 -12.23
CA LEU A 606 -16.80 0.24 -11.94
C LEU A 606 -15.38 -0.12 -11.52
N ALA A 607 -15.26 -1.02 -10.56
CA ALA A 607 -14.03 -1.74 -10.26
C ALA A 607 -14.33 -3.24 -10.22
N VAL A 608 -13.85 -3.96 -11.23
CA VAL A 608 -14.07 -5.39 -11.50
C VAL A 608 -12.74 -6.10 -11.83
N PRO A 609 -11.72 -6.03 -10.96
CA PRO A 609 -10.46 -6.75 -11.17
C PRO A 609 -10.69 -8.26 -11.29
N VAL A 610 -9.84 -8.92 -12.09
CA VAL A 610 -9.87 -10.39 -12.22
C VAL A 610 -9.62 -11.03 -10.85
N PRO A 611 -10.48 -11.97 -10.40
CA PRO A 611 -10.42 -12.49 -9.04
C PRO A 611 -9.25 -13.46 -8.82
N GLY A 612 -8.44 -13.16 -7.80
CA GLY A 612 -7.32 -13.97 -7.32
C GLY A 612 -7.64 -14.58 -5.95
N ARG A 613 -6.77 -14.35 -4.95
CA ARG A 613 -7.03 -14.75 -3.54
C ARG A 613 -8.22 -14.03 -2.91
N SER A 614 -8.61 -12.90 -3.47
CA SER A 614 -9.78 -12.09 -3.11
C SER A 614 -10.66 -11.82 -4.32
N LEU A 615 -11.95 -11.61 -4.07
CA LEU A 615 -12.94 -11.13 -5.02
C LEU A 615 -13.32 -9.71 -4.59
N ALA A 616 -13.24 -8.75 -5.52
CA ALA A 616 -13.63 -7.37 -5.28
C ALA A 616 -14.42 -6.87 -6.49
N ILE A 617 -15.65 -6.41 -6.24
CA ILE A 617 -16.52 -5.78 -7.23
C ILE A 617 -17.03 -4.51 -6.58
N ALA A 618 -16.88 -3.35 -7.23
CA ALA A 618 -17.47 -2.10 -6.76
C ALA A 618 -18.14 -1.36 -7.91
N VAL A 619 -19.27 -0.73 -7.59
CA VAL A 619 -20.05 0.10 -8.50
C VAL A 619 -20.37 1.40 -7.78
N THR A 620 -19.91 2.52 -8.31
CA THR A 620 -20.28 3.85 -7.84
C THR A 620 -21.11 4.54 -8.90
N LEU A 621 -22.34 4.90 -8.55
CA LEU A 621 -23.22 5.71 -9.37
C LEU A 621 -23.02 7.18 -9.02
N HIS A 622 -22.73 7.97 -10.03
CA HIS A 622 -22.78 9.43 -10.01
C HIS A 622 -24.03 9.87 -10.77
N SER A 623 -25.03 10.41 -10.07
CA SER A 623 -26.24 10.97 -10.70
C SER A 623 -26.05 12.44 -11.07
N ASP A 624 -26.76 12.90 -12.10
CA ASP A 624 -26.67 14.27 -12.62
C ASP A 624 -27.14 15.33 -11.60
N ASP A 625 -27.95 14.92 -10.62
CA ASP A 625 -28.37 15.75 -9.48
C ASP A 625 -27.34 15.82 -8.34
N GLY A 626 -26.13 15.29 -8.57
CA GLY A 626 -25.01 15.29 -7.62
C GLY A 626 -25.09 14.20 -6.54
N ALA A 627 -26.11 13.33 -6.58
CA ALA A 627 -26.19 12.21 -5.65
C ALA A 627 -25.17 11.11 -5.99
N VAL A 628 -24.47 10.60 -4.96
CA VAL A 628 -23.53 9.49 -5.09
C VAL A 628 -24.01 8.28 -4.29
N PHE A 629 -24.07 7.13 -4.97
CA PHE A 629 -24.38 5.84 -4.38
C PHE A 629 -23.28 4.83 -4.70
N SER A 630 -22.72 4.18 -3.69
CA SER A 630 -21.70 3.15 -3.87
C SER A 630 -22.20 1.81 -3.35
N ALA A 631 -22.04 0.77 -4.16
CA ALA A 631 -22.21 -0.62 -3.77
C ALA A 631 -20.87 -1.35 -3.95
N ALA A 632 -20.45 -2.13 -2.96
CA ALA A 632 -19.24 -2.92 -3.04
C ALA A 632 -19.47 -4.33 -2.51
N LEU A 633 -18.85 -5.30 -3.16
CA LEU A 633 -18.78 -6.70 -2.78
C LEU A 633 -17.30 -7.06 -2.65
N LYS A 634 -16.87 -7.45 -1.46
CA LYS A 634 -15.47 -7.83 -1.18
C LYS A 634 -15.43 -9.14 -0.44
N GLY A 635 -14.57 -10.07 -0.84
CA GLY A 635 -14.46 -11.36 -0.17
C GLY A 635 -13.13 -12.07 -0.39
N ARG A 636 -12.91 -13.13 0.39
CA ARG A 636 -11.71 -13.99 0.32
C ARG A 636 -12.11 -15.40 -0.06
N ARG A 637 -11.22 -16.12 -0.74
CA ARG A 637 -11.43 -17.55 -1.07
C ARG A 637 -11.76 -18.33 0.21
N SER A 638 -12.80 -19.13 0.14
CA SER A 638 -13.21 -20.04 1.20
C SER A 638 -13.08 -21.48 0.71
N ASN A 639 -12.58 -22.34 1.59
CA ASN A 639 -12.53 -23.80 1.37
C ASN A 639 -13.78 -24.50 1.92
N ARG A 640 -14.80 -23.73 2.33
CA ARG A 640 -16.05 -24.32 2.84
C ARG A 640 -16.81 -25.03 1.72
N PRO A 641 -17.40 -26.20 2.00
CA PRO A 641 -18.11 -26.98 1.00
C PRO A 641 -19.38 -26.27 0.50
N ALA A 642 -19.66 -26.44 -0.79
CA ALA A 642 -20.72 -25.82 -1.57
C ALA A 642 -22.09 -25.71 -0.87
N TRP A 643 -22.50 -26.77 -0.16
CA TRP A 643 -23.81 -26.86 0.48
C TRP A 643 -24.04 -25.86 1.63
N ARG A 644 -22.97 -25.31 2.23
CA ARG A 644 -23.10 -24.26 3.26
C ARG A 644 -23.37 -22.87 2.68
N ALA A 645 -23.12 -22.66 1.38
CA ALA A 645 -23.42 -21.39 0.70
C ALA A 645 -24.90 -21.29 0.26
N ALA A 646 -25.56 -22.44 0.03
CA ALA A 646 -26.92 -22.52 -0.52
C ALA A 646 -28.01 -21.84 0.32
N PRO A 647 -28.07 -21.97 1.67
CA PRO A 647 -29.09 -21.32 2.49
C PRO A 647 -28.90 -19.79 2.60
N ALA A 648 -27.70 -19.27 2.30
CA ALA A 648 -27.37 -17.85 2.44
C ALA A 648 -28.12 -16.98 1.42
N VAL A 649 -28.40 -17.52 0.22
CA VAL A 649 -29.12 -16.82 -0.87
C VAL A 649 -30.57 -16.49 -0.45
N LEU A 650 -31.24 -17.42 0.23
CA LEU A 650 -32.61 -17.23 0.72
C LEU A 650 -32.67 -16.14 1.81
N ARG A 651 -31.70 -16.14 2.74
CA ARG A 651 -31.58 -15.11 3.78
C ARG A 651 -31.30 -13.73 3.17
N HIS A 652 -30.48 -13.66 2.13
CA HIS A 652 -30.10 -12.42 1.47
C HIS A 652 -31.28 -11.74 0.75
N SER A 653 -32.08 -12.51 0.00
CA SER A 653 -33.31 -11.99 -0.63
C SER A 653 -34.33 -11.46 0.39
N ALA A 654 -34.51 -12.16 1.51
CA ALA A 654 -35.39 -11.71 2.59
C ALA A 654 -34.94 -10.37 3.20
N LEU A 655 -33.63 -10.18 3.41
CA LEU A 655 -33.06 -8.94 3.95
C LEU A 655 -33.22 -7.75 3.00
N ILE A 656 -33.03 -7.95 1.69
CA ILE A 656 -33.21 -6.90 0.68
C ILE A 656 -34.68 -6.46 0.60
N ARG A 657 -35.62 -7.42 0.57
CA ARG A 657 -37.06 -7.12 0.57
C ARG A 657 -37.49 -6.39 1.84
N ALA A 658 -36.99 -6.80 3.01
CA ALA A 658 -37.25 -6.12 4.28
C ALA A 658 -36.69 -4.68 4.30
N HIS A 659 -35.52 -4.44 3.71
CA HIS A 659 -34.94 -3.10 3.59
C HIS A 659 -35.74 -2.21 2.63
N GLY A 660 -36.20 -2.76 1.49
CA GLY A 660 -37.07 -2.06 0.54
C GLY A 660 -38.41 -1.66 1.17
N ILE A 661 -39.04 -2.56 1.94
CA ILE A 661 -40.28 -2.29 2.68
C ILE A 661 -40.05 -1.21 3.75
N TRP A 662 -38.92 -1.26 4.47
CA TRP A 662 -38.57 -0.23 5.47
C TRP A 662 -38.38 1.16 4.85
N LEU A 663 -37.77 1.25 3.67
CA LEU A 663 -37.60 2.52 2.94
C LEU A 663 -38.94 3.07 2.43
N TRP A 664 -39.83 2.20 1.95
CA TRP A 664 -41.18 2.55 1.54
C TRP A 664 -42.03 3.06 2.71
N LEU A 665 -41.97 2.39 3.87
CA LEU A 665 -42.64 2.81 5.11
C LEU A 665 -42.17 4.19 5.62
N ARG A 666 -41.00 4.67 5.20
CA ARG A 666 -40.46 6.00 5.53
C ARG A 666 -40.76 7.10 4.50
N ARG A 667 -41.70 6.88 3.57
CA ARG A 667 -42.22 7.90 2.63
C ARG A 667 -41.19 8.50 1.66
N LEU A 668 -40.16 7.75 1.25
CA LEU A 668 -39.32 8.18 0.12
C LEU A 668 -40.16 8.20 -1.17
N PRO A 669 -40.16 9.31 -1.94
CA PRO A 669 -40.96 9.42 -3.17
C PRO A 669 -40.44 8.46 -4.24
N ILE A 670 -41.35 7.70 -4.84
CA ILE A 670 -41.08 6.75 -5.92
C ILE A 670 -41.01 7.55 -7.23
N ARG A 671 -39.89 7.50 -7.96
CA ARG A 671 -39.81 8.10 -9.31
C ARG A 671 -40.55 7.20 -10.32
N PRO A 672 -41.44 7.73 -11.18
CA PRO A 672 -42.18 6.92 -12.15
C PRO A 672 -41.24 6.26 -13.18
N ARG A 673 -41.58 5.03 -13.59
CA ARG A 673 -40.77 4.18 -14.48
C ARG A 673 -40.77 4.74 -15.91
N PRO A 674 -39.62 5.08 -16.50
CA PRO A 674 -39.52 5.29 -17.95
C PRO A 674 -39.51 3.95 -18.70
N HIS A 675 -40.03 3.93 -19.93
CA HIS A 675 -39.82 2.80 -20.85
C HIS A 675 -38.31 2.73 -21.19
N HIS A 676 -37.65 1.61 -20.90
CA HIS A 676 -36.24 1.38 -21.23
C HIS A 676 -36.10 0.11 -22.07
N HIS A 677 -35.17 0.11 -23.01
CA HIS A 677 -34.79 -1.04 -23.81
C HIS A 677 -33.85 -1.96 -22.98
N GLN A 678 -34.15 -3.25 -22.92
CA GLN A 678 -33.30 -4.23 -22.22
C GLN A 678 -32.29 -4.80 -23.21
N GLU A 679 -31.08 -4.25 -23.24
CA GLU A 679 -29.98 -4.84 -24.02
C GLU A 679 -29.58 -6.20 -23.41
N GLY A 680 -29.38 -7.21 -24.29
CA GLY A 680 -29.03 -8.57 -23.90
C GLY A 680 -30.21 -9.47 -23.50
N VAL A 681 -31.45 -9.07 -23.75
CA VAL A 681 -32.67 -9.89 -23.51
C VAL A 681 -33.38 -10.14 -24.86
N SER A 682 -33.39 -11.39 -25.33
CA SER A 682 -34.27 -11.76 -26.45
C SER A 682 -35.72 -11.79 -25.96
N ARG A 683 -36.67 -11.32 -26.79
CA ARG A 683 -38.10 -11.46 -26.51
C ARG A 683 -38.54 -12.90 -26.30
#